data_AF-A0A525VV32-F1
#
_entry.id   AF-A0A525VV32-F1
#
_cell.length_a   1.000
_cell.length_b   1.000
_cell.length_c   1.000
_cell.angle_alpha   90.00
_cell.angle_beta   90.00
_cell.angle_gamma   90.00
#
_symmetry.space_group_name_H-M   'P 1'
#
loop_
_entity.id
_entity.type
_entity.pdbx_description
1 polymer ?
#
loop_
_entity_poly.entity_id
_entity_poly.type
_entity_poly.pdbx_seq_one_letter_code
_entity_poly.pdbx_strand_id
1 'polypeptide(L)'
;MVTSLLNQIFGSKNDREIKAIRPIVERITSLESGLTPLPDQALVDKTQEFKKRLGAGETLDDILPEAFAVCREMSRRKLSMRHFDVQLIGGMILHRGRIAEMKTGEGKTLMATLPVYLNALEGKGVHLITVNDYLAKRDAQWMGVLYNALGLSVGIIQHDASFFFDPTYEASDKRLQSLRPCTRPEAYRADITYGTNNEYGFDYLRDNLVVTDLAQCVQRELNFAIVDEVDSILIDEARTPLIISGPTDETTDLYYRINAIIPQLKAEQDYTVEEKTKTASLTEDGNVRVEKLLGVDNLYDPNHMDLVHHVVKGLQAYSLYKRDVDYVVKEGEVIIVDEFTGRLMPGRRWSDGLHQAVEAKEGVKIANENQTLASVTFQNYFRMYKKLSGMTGTADTEAAEFAKIYNLDVNVVPTNRNMIRLDYADVVYRTEKEKFSAIVEDIKECHERGQPVLVGTISIEKSERLAGYLSRTGVKYNVLNAKQHEREAEIIAQAGHKGAVTIATNMAGRGTDILLGGNPDFMFKQILYREENLTEADKLKIFEQIRADCEKDKQEVLAAGGLHILGTERHESRRIDNQLRGRAGRQGDPGSSRFYLSLEDDLMRIFASERVSQLMLKLGMEEGVPIEHGMVTRAIANAQKKVEGHHFDIRKQLLEYDDVMNKQREVIYQHRRAVLGGTNLKDDLRNMIDGLVESALNIYCPAEQYPEEWDMKGLAELMHSQFGFDIAQGKGDGGEALRTIGRDALVEDLRTHVREAYDRREQDLSPELMRFLEKTFMLQVIDHHWKDHLLGMDHLRDGIGLRGYGQKDPLIEYKREGYDLFSGLMERIKSDTLDRLFHVQAVRHEEQPTAAPTPPPPPVISRPQPTLILNRGEEPVAPQTVQHSDDKVGRNDPCPCGSGKKYKKCHGT
;
A
#
# COMPACT_ATOMS: atom_id res chain seq x y z
N MET A 1 10.33 -37.34 -13.14
CA MET A 1 9.74 -38.47 -13.89
C MET A 1 8.57 -39.13 -13.16
N VAL A 2 8.67 -39.50 -11.87
CA VAL A 2 7.52 -40.06 -11.11
C VAL A 2 6.35 -39.07 -11.00
N THR A 3 6.64 -37.79 -10.72
CA THR A 3 5.63 -36.71 -10.66
C THR A 3 4.93 -36.44 -11.99
N SER A 4 5.62 -36.54 -13.13
CA SER A 4 4.98 -36.33 -14.45
C SER A 4 4.07 -37.49 -14.83
N LEU A 5 4.45 -38.73 -14.48
CA LEU A 5 3.63 -39.92 -14.71
C LEU A 5 2.37 -39.92 -13.82
N LEU A 6 2.50 -39.53 -12.55
CA LEU A 6 1.36 -39.38 -11.64
C LEU A 6 0.40 -38.25 -12.07
N ASN A 7 0.92 -37.13 -12.58
CA ASN A 7 0.10 -36.05 -13.12
C ASN A 7 -0.64 -36.47 -14.40
N GLN A 8 -0.06 -37.32 -15.25
CA GLN A 8 -0.75 -37.85 -16.43
C GLN A 8 -1.90 -38.81 -16.07
N ILE A 9 -1.78 -39.59 -14.99
CA ILE A 9 -2.77 -40.60 -14.60
C ILE A 9 -3.90 -39.98 -13.76
N PHE A 10 -3.58 -39.11 -12.80
CA PHE A 10 -4.55 -38.57 -11.84
C PHE A 10 -4.90 -37.09 -12.03
N GLY A 11 -4.29 -36.41 -13.02
CA GLY A 11 -4.36 -34.96 -13.17
C GLY A 11 -3.57 -34.21 -12.08
N SER A 12 -3.31 -32.93 -12.33
CA SER A 12 -2.73 -32.02 -11.33
C SER A 12 -3.73 -31.70 -10.20
N LYS A 13 -3.27 -31.13 -9.08
CA LYS A 13 -4.15 -30.60 -8.00
C LYS A 13 -5.21 -29.67 -8.61
N ASN A 14 -4.79 -28.78 -9.50
CA ASN A 14 -5.67 -27.83 -10.19
C ASN A 14 -6.75 -28.52 -11.04
N ASP A 15 -6.39 -29.55 -11.80
CA ASP A 15 -7.36 -30.26 -12.66
C ASP A 15 -8.48 -30.92 -11.85
N ARG A 16 -8.12 -31.50 -10.70
CA ARG A 16 -9.11 -32.13 -9.80
C ARG A 16 -10.07 -31.11 -9.21
N GLU A 17 -9.56 -29.95 -8.83
CA GLU A 17 -10.37 -28.87 -8.26
C GLU A 17 -11.32 -28.27 -9.30
N ILE A 18 -10.85 -28.04 -10.53
CA ILE A 18 -11.71 -27.60 -11.65
C ILE A 18 -12.77 -28.66 -11.95
N LYS A 19 -12.40 -29.94 -11.96
CA LYS A 19 -13.35 -31.04 -12.19
C LYS A 19 -14.42 -31.11 -11.10
N ALA A 20 -14.10 -30.79 -9.86
CA ALA A 20 -15.07 -30.73 -8.76
C ALA A 20 -16.03 -29.53 -8.88
N ILE A 21 -15.62 -28.44 -9.53
CA ILE A 21 -16.44 -27.24 -9.73
C ILE A 21 -17.40 -27.39 -10.91
N ARG A 22 -17.04 -28.16 -11.95
CA ARG A 22 -17.85 -28.33 -13.18
C ARG A 22 -19.33 -28.68 -12.96
N PRO A 23 -19.71 -29.63 -12.08
CA PRO A 23 -21.13 -29.94 -11.84
C PRO A 23 -21.94 -28.74 -11.33
N ILE A 24 -21.30 -27.81 -10.59
CA ILE A 24 -21.94 -26.59 -10.10
C ILE A 24 -22.17 -25.61 -11.25
N VAL A 25 -21.24 -25.50 -12.20
CA VAL A 25 -21.41 -24.69 -13.42
C VAL A 25 -22.61 -25.17 -14.25
N GLU A 26 -22.76 -26.49 -14.38
CA GLU A 26 -23.90 -27.11 -15.07
C GLU A 26 -25.22 -26.79 -14.33
N ARG A 27 -25.23 -26.87 -12.99
CA ARG A 27 -26.38 -26.47 -12.17
C ARG A 27 -26.74 -25.00 -12.37
N ILE A 28 -25.78 -24.08 -12.30
CA ILE A 28 -26.01 -22.64 -12.56
C ILE A 28 -26.62 -22.42 -13.94
N THR A 29 -26.09 -23.12 -14.95
CA THR A 29 -26.58 -22.99 -16.33
C THR A 29 -27.99 -23.55 -16.50
N SER A 30 -28.33 -24.64 -15.81
CA SER A 30 -29.69 -25.21 -15.86
C SER A 30 -30.77 -24.25 -15.32
N LEU A 31 -30.42 -23.40 -14.35
CA LEU A 31 -31.32 -22.42 -13.74
C LEU A 31 -31.64 -21.23 -14.66
N GLU A 32 -30.83 -20.98 -15.69
CA GLU A 32 -30.99 -19.85 -16.61
C GLU A 32 -32.36 -19.87 -17.30
N SER A 33 -32.83 -21.06 -17.69
CA SER A 33 -34.13 -21.26 -18.35
C SER A 33 -35.33 -20.80 -17.51
N GLY A 34 -35.25 -20.93 -16.18
CA GLY A 34 -36.28 -20.48 -15.25
C GLY A 34 -36.19 -18.99 -14.90
N LEU A 35 -35.01 -18.39 -15.04
CA LEU A 35 -34.76 -16.98 -14.69
C LEU A 35 -34.99 -16.01 -15.86
N THR A 36 -34.67 -16.42 -17.10
CA THR A 36 -34.89 -15.59 -18.31
C THR A 36 -36.33 -15.04 -18.45
N PRO A 37 -37.42 -15.79 -18.17
CA PRO A 37 -38.78 -15.24 -18.30
C PRO A 37 -39.20 -14.30 -17.16
N LEU A 38 -38.43 -14.21 -16.07
CA LEU A 38 -38.80 -13.39 -14.92
C LEU A 38 -38.63 -11.90 -15.22
N PRO A 39 -39.50 -11.01 -14.70
CA PRO A 39 -39.29 -9.57 -14.77
C PRO A 39 -38.10 -9.13 -13.90
N ASP A 40 -37.51 -7.98 -14.20
CA ASP A 40 -36.35 -7.45 -13.45
C ASP A 40 -36.62 -7.37 -11.95
N GLN A 41 -37.80 -6.89 -11.55
CA GLN A 41 -38.19 -6.81 -10.14
C GLN A 41 -38.12 -8.16 -9.42
N ALA A 42 -38.53 -9.25 -10.07
CA ALA A 42 -38.47 -10.58 -9.47
C ALA A 42 -37.03 -11.08 -9.27
N LEU A 43 -36.08 -10.63 -10.11
CA LEU A 43 -34.66 -10.91 -9.90
C LEU A 43 -34.08 -10.07 -8.76
N VAL A 44 -34.58 -8.84 -8.54
CA VAL A 44 -34.21 -8.02 -7.37
C VAL A 44 -34.75 -8.63 -6.08
N ASP A 45 -36.00 -9.11 -6.11
CA ASP A 45 -36.66 -9.72 -4.94
C ASP A 45 -35.91 -10.98 -4.46
N LYS A 46 -35.21 -11.68 -5.36
CA LYS A 46 -34.31 -12.79 -5.00
C LYS A 46 -33.18 -12.37 -4.06
N THR A 47 -32.66 -11.14 -4.16
CA THR A 47 -31.65 -10.63 -3.21
C THR A 47 -32.20 -10.62 -1.78
N GLN A 48 -33.45 -10.19 -1.59
CA GLN A 48 -34.09 -10.18 -0.26
C GLN A 48 -34.41 -11.59 0.22
N GLU A 49 -34.83 -12.48 -0.67
CA GLU A 49 -35.02 -13.91 -0.39
C GLU A 49 -33.72 -14.55 0.12
N PHE A 50 -32.59 -14.33 -0.54
CA PHE A 50 -31.31 -14.87 -0.13
C PHE A 50 -30.85 -14.29 1.22
N LYS A 51 -30.98 -12.97 1.44
CA LYS A 51 -30.68 -12.37 2.75
C LYS A 51 -31.49 -13.01 3.88
N LYS A 52 -32.78 -13.30 3.64
CA LYS A 52 -33.65 -14.00 4.61
C LYS A 52 -33.22 -15.44 4.85
N ARG A 53 -32.83 -16.19 3.81
CA ARG A 53 -32.34 -17.57 3.91
C ARG A 53 -31.03 -17.67 4.70
N LEU A 54 -30.10 -16.74 4.46
CA LEU A 54 -28.87 -16.61 5.26
C LEU A 54 -29.19 -16.31 6.73
N GLY A 55 -30.14 -15.41 6.99
CA GLY A 55 -30.63 -15.13 8.36
C GLY A 55 -31.31 -16.33 9.03
N ALA A 56 -31.80 -17.31 8.25
CA ALA A 56 -32.41 -18.54 8.74
C ALA A 56 -31.39 -19.69 8.94
N GLY A 57 -30.11 -19.48 8.61
CA GLY A 57 -29.01 -20.42 8.86
C GLY A 57 -28.48 -21.18 7.63
N GLU A 58 -28.97 -20.89 6.42
CA GLU A 58 -28.31 -21.37 5.19
C GLU A 58 -26.93 -20.70 5.02
N THR A 59 -26.00 -21.40 4.37
CA THR A 59 -24.66 -20.87 4.10
C THR A 59 -24.58 -20.19 2.73
N LEU A 60 -23.52 -19.40 2.51
CA LEU A 60 -23.26 -18.81 1.19
C LEU A 60 -23.05 -19.88 0.10
N ASP A 61 -22.46 -21.03 0.44
CA ASP A 61 -22.25 -22.13 -0.49
C ASP A 61 -23.57 -22.79 -0.92
N ASP A 62 -24.58 -22.84 -0.04
CA ASP A 62 -25.89 -23.43 -0.34
C ASP A 62 -26.64 -22.61 -1.40
N ILE A 63 -26.59 -21.28 -1.27
CA ILE A 63 -27.27 -20.34 -2.18
C ILE A 63 -26.44 -19.99 -3.42
N LEU A 64 -25.15 -20.35 -3.46
CA LEU A 64 -24.20 -19.97 -4.51
C LEU A 64 -24.73 -20.23 -5.93
N PRO A 65 -25.28 -21.42 -6.27
CA PRO A 65 -25.73 -21.70 -7.63
C PRO A 65 -26.87 -20.78 -8.08
N GLU A 66 -27.80 -20.47 -7.17
CA GLU A 66 -28.94 -19.60 -7.45
C GLU A 66 -28.50 -18.13 -7.55
N ALA A 67 -27.66 -17.67 -6.62
CA ALA A 67 -27.13 -16.32 -6.59
C ALA A 67 -26.28 -16.00 -7.84
N PHE A 68 -25.43 -16.94 -8.27
CA PHE A 68 -24.63 -16.79 -9.50
C PHE A 68 -25.51 -16.75 -10.75
N ALA A 69 -26.57 -17.57 -10.80
CA ALA A 69 -27.50 -17.55 -11.93
C ALA A 69 -28.29 -16.23 -12.02
N VAL A 70 -28.75 -15.69 -10.88
CA VAL A 70 -29.43 -14.38 -10.81
C VAL A 70 -28.48 -13.25 -11.25
N CYS A 71 -27.25 -13.24 -10.74
CA CYS A 71 -26.24 -12.24 -11.09
C CYS A 71 -25.89 -12.30 -12.60
N ARG A 72 -25.71 -13.51 -13.15
CA ARG A 72 -25.46 -13.73 -14.59
C ARG A 72 -26.59 -13.18 -15.46
N GLU A 73 -27.84 -13.50 -15.12
CA GLU A 73 -29.00 -13.05 -15.89
C GLU A 73 -29.17 -11.53 -15.80
N MET A 74 -28.98 -10.92 -14.63
CA MET A 74 -29.04 -9.47 -14.50
C MET A 74 -27.91 -8.77 -15.28
N SER A 75 -26.70 -9.34 -15.27
CA SER A 75 -25.58 -8.84 -16.07
C SER A 75 -25.87 -8.87 -17.57
N ARG A 76 -26.47 -9.95 -18.06
CA ARG A 76 -26.93 -10.06 -19.45
C ARG A 76 -27.93 -8.97 -19.80
N ARG A 77 -28.84 -8.60 -18.89
CA ARG A 77 -29.87 -7.58 -19.14
C ARG A 77 -29.34 -6.16 -19.08
N LYS A 78 -28.51 -5.83 -18.08
CA LYS A 78 -28.06 -4.46 -17.81
C LYS A 78 -26.76 -4.10 -18.53
N LEU A 79 -25.86 -5.06 -18.70
CA LEU A 79 -24.55 -4.86 -19.31
C LEU A 79 -24.44 -5.47 -20.72
N SER A 80 -25.46 -6.21 -21.18
CA SER A 80 -25.38 -7.01 -22.42
C SER A 80 -24.23 -8.02 -22.43
N MET A 81 -23.79 -8.45 -21.24
CA MET A 81 -22.68 -9.39 -21.05
C MET A 81 -23.16 -10.58 -20.26
N ARG A 82 -23.11 -11.77 -20.86
CA ARG A 82 -23.42 -13.03 -20.18
C ARG A 82 -22.12 -13.66 -19.70
N HIS A 83 -22.02 -14.00 -18.41
CA HIS A 83 -20.82 -14.68 -17.91
C HIS A 83 -20.56 -16.00 -18.64
N PHE A 84 -19.31 -16.23 -19.02
CA PHE A 84 -18.85 -17.52 -19.56
C PHE A 84 -18.66 -18.55 -18.44
N ASP A 85 -18.64 -19.82 -18.82
CA ASP A 85 -18.50 -20.93 -17.87
C ASP A 85 -17.15 -20.86 -17.12
N VAL A 86 -16.09 -20.41 -17.80
CA VAL A 86 -14.77 -20.16 -17.18
C VAL A 86 -14.82 -19.03 -16.16
N GLN A 87 -15.67 -18.03 -16.35
CA GLN A 87 -15.88 -16.95 -15.38
C GLN A 87 -16.69 -17.44 -14.18
N LEU A 88 -17.65 -18.35 -14.35
CA LEU A 88 -18.32 -19.01 -13.24
C LEU A 88 -17.33 -19.81 -12.38
N ILE A 89 -16.40 -20.53 -13.01
CA ILE A 89 -15.30 -21.23 -12.32
C ILE A 89 -14.43 -20.24 -11.55
N GLY A 90 -13.97 -19.17 -12.19
CA GLY A 90 -13.17 -18.12 -11.54
C GLY A 90 -13.89 -17.50 -10.34
N GLY A 91 -15.17 -17.18 -10.47
CA GLY A 91 -15.98 -16.61 -9.38
C GLY A 91 -16.11 -17.54 -8.18
N MET A 92 -16.25 -18.85 -8.41
CA MET A 92 -16.27 -19.85 -7.35
C MET A 92 -14.91 -20.01 -6.65
N ILE A 93 -13.80 -19.91 -7.40
CA ILE A 93 -12.44 -19.92 -6.82
C ILE A 93 -12.25 -18.72 -5.91
N LEU A 94 -12.63 -17.51 -6.35
CA LEU A 94 -12.56 -16.31 -5.52
C LEU A 94 -13.42 -16.43 -4.26
N HIS A 95 -14.65 -16.95 -4.39
CA HIS A 95 -15.54 -17.14 -3.24
C HIS A 95 -14.92 -18.06 -2.16
N ARG A 96 -14.14 -19.07 -2.57
CA ARG A 96 -13.42 -20.00 -1.69
C ARG A 96 -12.16 -19.41 -1.03
N GLY A 97 -11.86 -18.13 -1.24
CA GLY A 97 -10.68 -17.49 -0.64
C GLY A 97 -9.37 -17.91 -1.30
N ARG A 98 -9.35 -17.95 -2.64
CA ARG A 98 -8.20 -18.40 -3.44
C ARG A 98 -7.89 -17.43 -4.57
N ILE A 99 -6.79 -17.66 -5.27
CA ILE A 99 -6.40 -16.87 -6.43
C ILE A 99 -6.89 -17.53 -7.72
N ALA A 100 -7.68 -16.80 -8.50
CA ALA A 100 -8.08 -17.21 -9.84
C ALA A 100 -7.10 -16.64 -10.88
N GLU A 101 -6.26 -17.49 -11.45
CA GLU A 101 -5.45 -17.10 -12.61
C GLU A 101 -6.28 -17.21 -13.89
N MET A 102 -6.66 -16.05 -14.45
CA MET A 102 -7.39 -15.90 -15.70
C MET A 102 -6.61 -14.99 -16.65
N LYS A 103 -6.31 -15.49 -17.86
CA LYS A 103 -5.55 -14.72 -18.86
C LYS A 103 -6.25 -13.40 -19.20
N THR A 104 -5.46 -12.40 -19.61
CA THR A 104 -5.97 -11.06 -19.94
C THR A 104 -7.01 -11.14 -21.06
N GLY A 105 -8.13 -10.43 -20.91
CA GLY A 105 -9.26 -10.50 -21.85
C GLY A 105 -10.25 -11.65 -21.60
N GLU A 106 -10.08 -12.46 -20.55
CA GLU A 106 -11.10 -13.43 -20.11
C GLU A 106 -12.23 -12.79 -19.27
N GLY A 107 -12.19 -11.47 -19.04
CA GLY A 107 -13.24 -10.73 -18.32
C GLY A 107 -13.15 -10.84 -16.79
N LYS A 108 -11.97 -10.57 -16.22
CA LYS A 108 -11.71 -10.58 -14.77
C LYS A 108 -12.67 -9.68 -13.98
N THR A 109 -12.83 -8.42 -14.42
CA THR A 109 -13.75 -7.45 -13.80
C THR A 109 -15.19 -7.97 -13.75
N LEU A 110 -15.67 -8.57 -14.85
CA LEU A 110 -17.02 -9.14 -14.90
C LEU A 110 -17.13 -10.40 -14.04
N MET A 111 -16.11 -11.27 -14.04
CA MET A 111 -16.08 -12.47 -13.21
C MET A 111 -16.17 -12.14 -11.72
N ALA A 112 -15.50 -11.08 -11.27
CA ALA A 112 -15.51 -10.65 -9.87
C ALA A 112 -16.91 -10.27 -9.35
N THR A 113 -17.85 -9.91 -10.23
CA THR A 113 -19.21 -9.53 -9.78
C THR A 113 -19.98 -10.67 -9.14
N LEU A 114 -19.68 -11.92 -9.53
CA LEU A 114 -20.33 -13.12 -9.00
C LEU A 114 -20.02 -13.32 -7.49
N PRO A 115 -18.74 -13.46 -7.06
CA PRO A 115 -18.41 -13.60 -5.66
C PRO A 115 -18.67 -12.31 -4.87
N VAL A 116 -18.53 -11.12 -5.48
CA VAL A 116 -18.87 -9.86 -4.78
C VAL A 116 -20.34 -9.84 -4.43
N TYR A 117 -21.24 -10.12 -5.38
CA TYR A 117 -22.68 -10.19 -5.13
C TYR A 117 -23.00 -11.19 -4.02
N LEU A 118 -22.51 -12.42 -4.13
CA LEU A 118 -22.78 -13.49 -3.16
C LEU A 118 -22.34 -13.11 -1.74
N ASN A 119 -21.10 -12.62 -1.57
CA ASN A 119 -20.57 -12.30 -0.24
C ASN A 119 -21.15 -10.99 0.33
N ALA A 120 -21.57 -10.06 -0.52
CA ALA A 120 -22.24 -8.84 -0.09
C ALA A 120 -23.62 -9.11 0.55
N LEU A 121 -24.24 -10.26 0.28
CA LEU A 121 -25.53 -10.63 0.88
C LEU A 121 -25.48 -10.74 2.41
N GLU A 122 -24.30 -10.98 3.02
CA GLU A 122 -24.15 -10.99 4.48
C GLU A 122 -24.28 -9.60 5.13
N GLY A 123 -24.21 -8.51 4.36
CA GLY A 123 -24.27 -7.13 4.89
C GLY A 123 -23.06 -6.69 5.73
N LYS A 124 -22.06 -7.57 5.89
CA LYS A 124 -20.73 -7.25 6.46
C LYS A 124 -19.82 -6.53 5.47
N GLY A 125 -20.20 -6.64 4.19
CA GLY A 125 -19.67 -6.04 2.99
C GLY A 125 -18.27 -6.48 2.53
N VAL A 126 -17.91 -5.95 1.36
CA VAL A 126 -16.86 -6.49 0.50
C VAL A 126 -15.97 -5.38 -0.04
N HIS A 127 -14.66 -5.53 0.08
CA HIS A 127 -13.68 -4.61 -0.50
C HIS A 127 -13.13 -5.21 -1.80
N LEU A 128 -13.24 -4.46 -2.90
CA LEU A 128 -12.55 -4.76 -4.15
C LEU A 128 -11.39 -3.78 -4.30
N ILE A 129 -10.19 -4.34 -4.34
CA ILE A 129 -8.94 -3.60 -4.37
C ILE A 129 -8.39 -3.61 -5.79
N THR A 130 -8.13 -2.43 -6.35
CA THR A 130 -7.48 -2.26 -7.66
C THR A 130 -6.12 -1.58 -7.51
N VAL A 131 -5.32 -1.61 -8.57
CA VAL A 131 -3.96 -1.04 -8.57
C VAL A 131 -3.96 0.49 -8.45
N ASN A 132 -4.95 1.20 -9.03
CA ASN A 132 -5.00 2.66 -8.99
C ASN A 132 -6.43 3.20 -8.93
N ASP A 133 -6.55 4.48 -8.60
CA ASP A 133 -7.82 5.19 -8.43
C ASP A 133 -8.67 5.26 -9.71
N TYR A 134 -8.03 5.28 -10.89
CA TYR A 134 -8.75 5.28 -12.17
C TYR A 134 -9.51 3.97 -12.39
N LEU A 135 -8.86 2.82 -12.13
CA LEU A 135 -9.48 1.51 -12.26
C LEU A 135 -10.59 1.32 -11.23
N ALA A 136 -10.38 1.73 -9.97
CA ALA A 136 -11.42 1.73 -8.95
C ALA A 136 -12.67 2.50 -9.40
N LYS A 137 -12.49 3.73 -9.89
CA LYS A 137 -13.58 4.59 -10.40
C LYS A 137 -14.30 3.94 -11.58
N ARG A 138 -13.53 3.51 -12.59
CA ARG A 138 -14.06 2.94 -13.83
C ARG A 138 -14.86 1.68 -13.56
N ASP A 139 -14.32 0.76 -12.78
CA ASP A 139 -14.93 -0.54 -12.53
C ASP A 139 -16.16 -0.39 -11.63
N ALA A 140 -16.13 0.53 -10.66
CA ALA A 140 -17.31 0.86 -9.87
C ALA A 140 -18.42 1.51 -10.71
N GLN A 141 -18.11 2.44 -11.63
CA GLN A 141 -19.11 3.02 -12.53
C GLN A 141 -19.70 1.96 -13.48
N TRP A 142 -18.87 1.03 -13.94
CA TRP A 142 -19.27 0.04 -14.91
C TRP A 142 -20.07 -1.11 -14.28
N MET A 143 -19.52 -1.76 -13.26
CA MET A 143 -20.17 -2.88 -12.56
C MET A 143 -21.21 -2.40 -11.53
N GLY A 144 -21.15 -1.14 -11.09
CA GLY A 144 -22.13 -0.52 -10.19
C GLY A 144 -23.55 -0.56 -10.73
N VAL A 145 -23.72 -0.48 -12.06
CA VAL A 145 -25.03 -0.64 -12.73
C VAL A 145 -25.65 -2.00 -12.40
N LEU A 146 -24.85 -3.07 -12.41
CA LEU A 146 -25.29 -4.43 -12.07
C LEU A 146 -25.64 -4.55 -10.59
N TYR A 147 -24.75 -4.09 -9.71
CA TYR A 147 -24.97 -4.18 -8.26
C TYR A 147 -26.20 -3.37 -7.82
N ASN A 148 -26.35 -2.16 -8.32
CA ASN A 148 -27.51 -1.31 -8.06
C ASN A 148 -28.80 -1.96 -8.57
N ALA A 149 -28.79 -2.55 -9.77
CA ALA A 149 -29.92 -3.28 -10.31
C ALA A 149 -30.30 -4.50 -9.45
N LEU A 150 -29.35 -5.11 -8.74
CA LEU A 150 -29.58 -6.21 -7.79
C LEU A 150 -29.95 -5.72 -6.38
N GLY A 151 -30.05 -4.41 -6.16
CA GLY A 151 -30.39 -3.79 -4.88
C GLY A 151 -29.23 -3.68 -3.89
N LEU A 152 -27.98 -3.67 -4.36
CA LEU A 152 -26.78 -3.46 -3.54
C LEU A 152 -26.20 -2.06 -3.73
N SER A 153 -25.61 -1.53 -2.66
CA SER A 153 -24.93 -0.24 -2.63
C SER A 153 -23.43 -0.36 -2.94
N VAL A 154 -22.87 0.66 -3.61
CA VAL A 154 -21.45 0.69 -4.02
C VAL A 154 -20.81 2.01 -3.63
N GLY A 155 -19.79 1.94 -2.78
CA GLY A 155 -18.90 3.05 -2.43
C GLY A 155 -17.58 3.00 -3.19
N ILE A 156 -16.97 4.15 -3.43
CA ILE A 156 -15.68 4.30 -4.08
C ILE A 156 -14.80 5.21 -3.23
N ILE A 157 -13.57 4.79 -2.98
CA ILE A 157 -12.56 5.54 -2.25
C ILE A 157 -11.43 5.88 -3.22
N GLN A 158 -11.13 7.17 -3.33
CA GLN A 158 -9.98 7.70 -4.04
C GLN A 158 -9.16 8.56 -3.08
N HIS A 159 -7.98 9.02 -3.52
CA HIS A 159 -7.09 9.84 -2.72
C HIS A 159 -7.78 11.07 -2.10
N ASP A 160 -8.30 11.95 -2.96
CA ASP A 160 -8.82 13.27 -2.56
C ASP A 160 -10.34 13.28 -2.36
N ALA A 161 -11.03 12.19 -2.71
CA ALA A 161 -12.49 12.15 -2.72
C ALA A 161 -13.03 10.75 -2.45
N SER A 162 -14.31 10.70 -2.09
CA SER A 162 -15.07 9.46 -2.00
C SER A 162 -16.40 9.65 -2.68
N PHE A 163 -16.89 8.59 -3.30
CA PHE A 163 -18.11 8.62 -4.10
C PHE A 163 -19.03 7.47 -3.74
N PHE A 164 -20.32 7.71 -3.95
CA PHE A 164 -21.35 6.71 -3.87
C PHE A 164 -21.95 6.55 -5.26
N PHE A 165 -22.08 5.31 -5.73
CA PHE A 165 -22.71 5.05 -7.01
C PHE A 165 -24.22 5.32 -6.92
N ASP A 166 -24.69 6.28 -7.69
CA ASP A 166 -26.09 6.67 -7.78
C ASP A 166 -26.45 6.93 -9.26
N PRO A 167 -27.22 6.04 -9.92
CA PRO A 167 -27.55 6.20 -11.33
C PRO A 167 -28.38 7.47 -11.61
N THR A 168 -29.04 8.04 -10.60
CA THR A 168 -29.87 9.24 -10.74
C THR A 168 -29.10 10.56 -10.59
N TYR A 169 -27.84 10.49 -10.16
CA TYR A 169 -27.01 11.66 -9.95
C TYR A 169 -26.46 12.21 -11.28
N GLU A 170 -26.82 13.45 -11.60
CA GLU A 170 -26.25 14.21 -12.72
C GLU A 170 -25.05 15.05 -12.24
N ALA A 171 -23.86 14.70 -12.73
CA ALA A 171 -22.62 15.40 -12.38
C ALA A 171 -22.35 16.56 -13.34
N SER A 172 -21.69 17.61 -12.84
CA SER A 172 -21.20 18.70 -13.69
C SER A 172 -20.10 18.23 -14.65
N ASP A 173 -19.24 17.34 -14.21
CA ASP A 173 -18.29 16.61 -15.06
C ASP A 173 -18.90 15.28 -15.51
N LYS A 174 -19.10 15.11 -16.81
CA LYS A 174 -19.61 13.86 -17.42
C LYS A 174 -18.73 12.63 -17.10
N ARG A 175 -17.47 12.81 -16.71
CA ARG A 175 -16.60 11.71 -16.24
C ARG A 175 -17.01 11.16 -14.89
N LEU A 176 -17.65 11.97 -14.06
CA LEU A 176 -18.17 11.62 -12.74
C LEU A 176 -19.66 11.29 -12.76
N GLN A 177 -20.23 11.04 -13.95
CA GLN A 177 -21.62 10.66 -14.09
C GLN A 177 -21.93 9.44 -13.20
N SER A 178 -23.05 9.53 -12.48
CA SER A 178 -23.51 8.53 -11.52
C SER A 178 -22.63 8.32 -10.29
N LEU A 179 -21.68 9.23 -10.02
CA LEU A 179 -20.85 9.22 -8.82
C LEU A 179 -21.15 10.44 -7.95
N ARG A 180 -22.01 10.25 -6.94
CA ARG A 180 -22.34 11.29 -5.97
C ARG A 180 -21.19 11.42 -4.96
N PRO A 181 -20.60 12.62 -4.75
CA PRO A 181 -19.63 12.81 -3.68
C PRO A 181 -20.21 12.44 -2.31
N CYS A 182 -19.42 11.74 -1.50
CA CYS A 182 -19.84 11.25 -0.19
C CYS A 182 -18.67 11.31 0.80
N THR A 183 -18.96 11.06 2.08
CA THR A 183 -17.91 10.97 3.10
C THR A 183 -17.24 9.58 3.06
N ARG A 184 -15.96 9.47 3.44
CA ARG A 184 -15.28 8.16 3.53
C ARG A 184 -16.07 7.12 4.37
N PRO A 185 -16.61 7.44 5.56
CA PRO A 185 -17.47 6.52 6.31
C PRO A 185 -18.71 6.05 5.54
N GLU A 186 -19.32 6.92 4.73
CA GLU A 186 -20.47 6.55 3.89
C GLU A 186 -20.08 5.55 2.81
N ALA A 187 -18.92 5.72 2.17
CA ALA A 187 -18.40 4.78 1.18
C ALA A 187 -18.09 3.38 1.77
N TYR A 188 -17.53 3.32 2.99
CA TYR A 188 -17.26 2.04 3.68
C TYR A 188 -18.53 1.33 4.18
N ARG A 189 -19.61 2.08 4.44
CA ARG A 189 -20.90 1.51 4.86
C ARG A 189 -21.69 0.85 3.73
N ALA A 190 -21.30 1.08 2.48
CA ALA A 190 -21.89 0.39 1.34
C ALA A 190 -21.70 -1.14 1.42
N ASP A 191 -22.55 -1.91 0.75
CA ASP A 191 -22.40 -3.37 0.65
C ASP A 191 -21.06 -3.73 -0.02
N ILE A 192 -20.63 -2.91 -0.98
CA ILE A 192 -19.41 -3.09 -1.78
C ILE A 192 -18.61 -1.78 -1.77
N THR A 193 -17.31 -1.85 -1.57
CA THR A 193 -16.41 -0.70 -1.62
C THR A 193 -15.28 -0.97 -2.61
N TYR A 194 -15.07 -0.05 -3.56
CA TYR A 194 -13.93 -0.05 -4.48
C TYR A 194 -12.87 0.94 -3.99
N GLY A 195 -11.59 0.58 -4.13
CA GLY A 195 -10.49 1.48 -3.78
C GLY A 195 -9.13 0.84 -4.06
N THR A 196 -8.06 1.55 -3.71
CA THR A 196 -6.69 1.04 -3.84
C THR A 196 -6.18 0.48 -2.52
N ASN A 197 -5.20 -0.42 -2.61
CA ASN A 197 -4.48 -0.98 -1.46
C ASN A 197 -3.94 0.13 -0.54
N ASN A 198 -3.39 1.20 -1.12
CA ASN A 198 -2.89 2.37 -0.40
C ASN A 198 -4.01 3.03 0.41
N GLU A 199 -5.16 3.35 -0.22
CA GLU A 199 -6.25 4.01 0.50
C GLU A 199 -6.79 3.18 1.66
N TYR A 200 -7.02 1.89 1.44
CA TYR A 200 -7.46 0.96 2.48
C TYR A 200 -6.45 0.84 3.63
N GLY A 201 -5.16 0.70 3.32
CA GLY A 201 -4.14 0.57 4.35
C GLY A 201 -3.91 1.87 5.14
N PHE A 202 -3.95 3.04 4.47
CA PHE A 202 -3.84 4.33 5.16
C PHE A 202 -5.08 4.67 5.99
N ASP A 203 -6.29 4.33 5.54
CA ASP A 203 -7.49 4.47 6.36
C ASP A 203 -7.41 3.59 7.61
N TYR A 204 -6.90 2.36 7.49
CA TYR A 204 -6.63 1.51 8.65
C TYR A 204 -5.62 2.16 9.62
N LEU A 205 -4.51 2.69 9.12
CA LEU A 205 -3.53 3.37 9.98
C LEU A 205 -4.13 4.62 10.63
N ARG A 206 -4.91 5.42 9.91
CA ARG A 206 -5.61 6.61 10.45
C ARG A 206 -6.64 6.24 11.51
N ASP A 207 -7.42 5.19 11.29
CA ASP A 207 -8.43 4.73 12.27
C ASP A 207 -7.78 4.35 13.60
N ASN A 208 -6.56 3.81 13.57
CA ASN A 208 -5.79 3.49 14.79
C ASN A 208 -5.11 4.72 15.42
N LEU A 209 -5.09 5.88 14.76
CA LEU A 209 -4.58 7.15 15.29
C LEU A 209 -5.69 8.07 15.82
N VAL A 210 -6.97 7.71 15.67
CA VAL A 210 -8.11 8.48 16.19
C VAL A 210 -8.01 8.64 17.73
N VAL A 211 -8.27 9.86 18.23
CA VAL A 211 -8.03 10.23 19.65
C VAL A 211 -9.33 10.51 20.42
N THR A 212 -10.40 10.93 19.73
CA THR A 212 -11.61 11.47 20.38
C THR A 212 -12.71 10.43 20.53
N ASP A 213 -13.19 9.88 19.42
CA ASP A 213 -14.37 9.01 19.37
C ASP A 213 -14.24 7.96 18.27
N LEU A 214 -14.67 6.72 18.56
CA LEU A 214 -14.81 5.64 17.59
C LEU A 214 -15.69 6.02 16.40
N ALA A 215 -16.61 6.97 16.56
CA ALA A 215 -17.42 7.48 15.46
C ALA A 215 -16.60 8.16 14.34
N GLN A 216 -15.35 8.56 14.61
CA GLN A 216 -14.45 9.12 13.60
C GLN A 216 -13.73 8.06 12.78
N CYS A 217 -13.73 6.79 13.20
CA CYS A 217 -13.20 5.70 12.38
C CYS A 217 -14.01 5.56 11.10
N VAL A 218 -13.32 5.40 9.97
CA VAL A 218 -13.96 5.33 8.66
C VAL A 218 -14.25 3.89 8.24
N GLN A 219 -13.38 2.93 8.62
CA GLN A 219 -13.53 1.53 8.24
C GLN A 219 -14.49 0.78 9.16
N ARG A 220 -15.10 -0.26 8.60
CA ARG A 220 -15.79 -1.33 9.35
C ARG A 220 -14.86 -2.52 9.56
N GLU A 221 -15.37 -3.57 10.19
CA GLU A 221 -14.66 -4.84 10.32
C GLU A 221 -14.24 -5.42 8.95
N LEU A 222 -13.00 -5.89 8.84
CA LEU A 222 -12.43 -6.42 7.59
C LEU A 222 -12.98 -7.83 7.29
N ASN A 223 -14.00 -7.91 6.43
CA ASN A 223 -14.72 -9.15 6.14
C ASN A 223 -14.17 -9.91 4.92
N PHE A 224 -14.39 -9.40 3.71
CA PHE A 224 -13.95 -10.06 2.48
C PHE A 224 -13.24 -9.08 1.54
N ALA A 225 -12.04 -9.45 1.10
CA ALA A 225 -11.26 -8.72 0.10
C ALA A 225 -11.08 -9.53 -1.18
N ILE A 226 -11.29 -8.87 -2.32
CA ILE A 226 -10.84 -9.36 -3.63
C ILE A 226 -9.79 -8.40 -4.16
N VAL A 227 -8.57 -8.89 -4.32
CA VAL A 227 -7.45 -8.13 -4.87
C VAL A 227 -7.38 -8.37 -6.38
N ASP A 228 -7.73 -7.36 -7.18
CA ASP A 228 -7.44 -7.38 -8.61
C ASP A 228 -5.94 -7.18 -8.84
N GLU A 229 -5.39 -7.85 -9.84
CA GLU A 229 -3.96 -7.83 -10.13
C GLU A 229 -3.11 -8.19 -8.90
N VAL A 230 -3.54 -9.25 -8.20
CA VAL A 230 -3.01 -9.71 -6.90
C VAL A 230 -1.50 -9.89 -6.87
N ASP A 231 -0.90 -10.27 -7.98
CA ASP A 231 0.54 -10.43 -8.12
C ASP A 231 1.29 -9.10 -8.09
N SER A 232 0.72 -8.00 -8.56
CA SER A 232 1.38 -6.72 -8.38
C SER A 232 1.16 -6.14 -6.99
N ILE A 233 -0.04 -6.26 -6.43
CA ILE A 233 -0.32 -5.67 -5.13
C ILE A 233 0.38 -6.44 -4.01
N LEU A 234 0.28 -7.77 -4.00
CA LEU A 234 0.80 -8.60 -2.90
C LEU A 234 2.24 -9.10 -3.10
N ILE A 235 2.85 -8.86 -4.26
CA ILE A 235 4.26 -9.24 -4.51
C ILE A 235 5.10 -8.03 -4.90
N ASP A 236 4.70 -7.28 -5.93
CA ASP A 236 5.52 -6.15 -6.43
C ASP A 236 5.49 -4.94 -5.48
N GLU A 237 4.30 -4.52 -5.04
CA GLU A 237 4.11 -3.37 -4.13
C GLU A 237 4.34 -3.73 -2.66
N ALA A 238 4.24 -5.01 -2.31
CA ALA A 238 4.50 -5.54 -0.98
C ALA A 238 6.00 -5.48 -0.56
N ARG A 239 6.84 -4.78 -1.32
CA ARG A 239 8.25 -4.51 -1.00
C ARG A 239 8.42 -3.40 0.03
N THR A 240 7.49 -2.45 0.08
CA THR A 240 7.55 -1.30 0.98
C THR A 240 6.35 -1.29 1.92
N PRO A 241 6.55 -1.10 3.25
CA PRO A 241 5.44 -0.95 4.18
C PRO A 241 4.74 0.39 4.00
N LEU A 242 3.47 0.46 4.44
CA LEU A 242 2.74 1.71 4.56
C LEU A 242 3.14 2.38 5.86
N ILE A 243 3.59 3.63 5.78
CA ILE A 243 4.08 4.40 6.92
C ILE A 243 3.39 5.77 6.96
N ILE A 244 2.87 6.13 8.13
CA ILE A 244 2.49 7.51 8.49
C ILE A 244 3.60 8.06 9.37
N SER A 245 4.23 9.15 8.94
CA SER A 245 5.25 9.84 9.72
C SER A 245 4.77 11.22 10.16
N GLY A 246 5.28 11.67 11.30
CA GLY A 246 5.05 13.01 11.84
C GLY A 246 6.37 13.68 12.24
N PRO A 247 6.40 15.01 12.35
CA PRO A 247 7.60 15.74 12.71
C PRO A 247 8.06 15.40 14.13
N THR A 248 9.37 15.32 14.34
CA THR A 248 9.98 15.25 15.68
C THR A 248 10.61 16.58 16.09
N ASP A 249 10.74 16.75 17.40
CA ASP A 249 11.44 17.87 18.04
C ASP A 249 12.94 17.57 18.27
N GLU A 250 13.48 16.50 17.68
CA GLU A 250 14.88 16.11 17.85
C GLU A 250 15.86 17.08 17.16
N THR A 251 17.04 17.22 17.76
CA THR A 251 18.07 18.16 17.28
C THR A 251 18.88 17.55 16.12
N THR A 252 19.04 18.31 15.04
CA THR A 252 19.77 17.89 13.83
C THR A 252 21.30 17.84 13.99
N ASP A 253 21.81 18.19 15.18
CA ASP A 253 23.24 18.29 15.49
C ASP A 253 23.99 16.96 15.27
N LEU A 254 23.33 15.83 15.52
CA LEU A 254 23.94 14.51 15.41
C LEU A 254 24.33 14.20 13.96
N TYR A 255 23.49 14.54 12.99
CA TYR A 255 23.78 14.35 11.56
C TYR A 255 25.01 15.14 11.12
N TYR A 256 25.17 16.37 11.59
CA TYR A 256 26.38 17.16 11.30
C TYR A 256 27.64 16.52 11.89
N ARG A 257 27.55 15.99 13.12
CA ARG A 257 28.66 15.32 13.78
C ARG A 257 29.06 14.02 13.06
N ILE A 258 28.09 13.20 12.67
CA ILE A 258 28.36 11.97 11.91
C ILE A 258 28.92 12.29 10.52
N ASN A 259 28.37 13.28 9.81
CA ASN A 259 28.83 13.68 8.48
C ASN A 259 30.30 14.14 8.46
N ALA A 260 30.82 14.68 9.56
CA ALA A 260 32.23 15.04 9.69
C ALA A 260 33.17 13.81 9.79
N ILE A 261 32.63 12.66 10.20
CA ILE A 261 33.37 11.42 10.48
C ILE A 261 33.38 10.50 9.25
N ILE A 262 32.23 10.33 8.58
CA ILE A 262 32.07 9.38 7.46
C ILE A 262 33.14 9.51 6.36
N PRO A 263 33.50 10.72 5.87
CA PRO A 263 34.52 10.88 4.84
C PRO A 263 35.93 10.41 5.24
N GLN A 264 36.20 10.22 6.53
CA GLN A 264 37.49 9.75 7.05
C GLN A 264 37.65 8.23 6.96
N LEU A 265 36.55 7.50 6.74
CA LEU A 265 36.49 6.04 6.62
C LEU A 265 36.81 5.60 5.18
N LYS A 266 37.50 4.47 5.04
CA LYS A 266 37.92 3.91 3.76
C LYS A 266 37.12 2.66 3.41
N ALA A 267 36.61 2.61 2.17
CA ALA A 267 35.95 1.42 1.63
C ALA A 267 36.91 0.21 1.60
N GLU A 268 36.37 -0.99 1.81
CA GLU A 268 37.07 -2.29 1.89
C GLU A 268 38.06 -2.44 3.05
N GLN A 269 38.28 -1.40 3.85
CA GLN A 269 39.07 -1.44 5.08
C GLN A 269 38.20 -1.19 6.31
N ASP A 270 37.56 0.00 6.38
CA ASP A 270 36.75 0.43 7.52
C ASP A 270 35.27 0.04 7.34
N TYR A 271 34.82 -0.19 6.10
CA TYR A 271 33.44 -0.64 5.82
C TYR A 271 33.38 -1.41 4.51
N THR A 272 32.36 -2.28 4.39
CA THR A 272 32.04 -3.03 3.17
C THR A 272 30.69 -2.59 2.62
N VAL A 273 30.55 -2.66 1.30
CA VAL A 273 29.34 -2.25 0.58
C VAL A 273 28.85 -3.39 -0.28
N GLU A 274 27.58 -3.76 -0.13
CA GLU A 274 26.93 -4.75 -0.99
C GLU A 274 25.90 -4.05 -1.87
N GLU A 275 26.25 -3.82 -3.14
CA GLU A 275 25.40 -3.08 -4.09
C GLU A 275 24.06 -3.80 -4.37
N LYS A 276 24.03 -5.14 -4.29
CA LYS A 276 22.83 -5.94 -4.58
C LYS A 276 21.72 -5.77 -3.56
N THR A 277 22.09 -5.64 -2.30
CA THR A 277 21.19 -5.47 -1.15
C THR A 277 21.08 -4.00 -0.73
N LYS A 278 21.87 -3.10 -1.36
CA LYS A 278 22.04 -1.69 -0.96
C LYS A 278 22.32 -1.55 0.53
N THR A 279 23.19 -2.40 1.07
CA THR A 279 23.63 -2.33 2.46
C THR A 279 25.10 -1.93 2.56
N ALA A 280 25.41 -1.08 3.55
CA ALA A 280 26.77 -0.77 3.95
C ALA A 280 26.94 -1.21 5.40
N SER A 281 28.07 -1.86 5.71
CA SER A 281 28.35 -2.38 7.06
C SER A 281 29.77 -2.06 7.49
N LEU A 282 29.94 -1.68 8.76
CA LEU A 282 31.26 -1.42 9.35
C LEU A 282 32.02 -2.75 9.50
N THR A 283 33.32 -2.70 9.24
CA THR A 283 34.25 -3.77 9.63
C THR A 283 34.65 -3.60 11.10
N GLU A 284 35.32 -4.59 11.67
CA GLU A 284 35.86 -4.50 13.04
C GLU A 284 36.82 -3.32 13.20
N ASP A 285 37.71 -3.11 12.23
CA ASP A 285 38.63 -1.96 12.19
C ASP A 285 37.86 -0.62 12.09
N GLY A 286 36.79 -0.59 11.29
CA GLY A 286 35.90 0.55 11.18
C GLY A 286 35.18 0.90 12.47
N ASN A 287 34.68 -0.10 13.20
CA ASN A 287 34.02 0.09 14.50
C ASN A 287 34.95 0.78 15.49
N VAL A 288 36.16 0.25 15.69
CA VAL A 288 37.16 0.83 16.62
C VAL A 288 37.50 2.27 16.24
N ARG A 289 37.53 2.56 14.94
CA ARG A 289 37.84 3.89 14.44
C ARG A 289 36.69 4.87 14.68
N VAL A 290 35.46 4.44 14.45
CA VAL A 290 34.24 5.23 14.71
C VAL A 290 34.09 5.51 16.21
N GLU A 291 34.32 4.52 17.07
CA GLU A 291 34.29 4.64 18.54
C GLU A 291 35.26 5.74 19.02
N LYS A 292 36.50 5.73 18.51
CA LYS A 292 37.49 6.78 18.82
C LYS A 292 37.08 8.16 18.33
N LEU A 293 36.48 8.26 17.14
CA LEU A 293 36.06 9.54 16.56
C LEU A 293 34.81 10.11 17.26
N LEU A 294 33.95 9.24 17.81
CA LEU A 294 32.77 9.63 18.59
C LEU A 294 33.04 9.76 20.09
N GLY A 295 34.15 9.23 20.59
CA GLY A 295 34.49 9.26 22.02
C GLY A 295 33.60 8.34 22.87
N VAL A 296 33.17 7.21 22.32
CA VAL A 296 32.39 6.18 23.01
C VAL A 296 33.22 4.90 23.15
N ASP A 297 33.06 4.21 24.26
CA ASP A 297 33.83 2.99 24.55
C ASP A 297 33.32 1.77 23.76
N ASN A 298 32.00 1.66 23.59
CA ASN A 298 31.36 0.60 22.82
C ASN A 298 30.17 1.17 22.05
N LEU A 299 30.23 1.09 20.72
CA LEU A 299 29.18 1.59 19.84
C LEU A 299 27.89 0.75 19.94
N TYR A 300 27.97 -0.52 20.32
CA TYR A 300 26.84 -1.46 20.36
C TYR A 300 26.21 -1.63 21.75
N ASP A 301 26.52 -0.73 22.69
CA ASP A 301 25.78 -0.65 23.94
C ASP A 301 24.31 -0.28 23.65
N PRO A 302 23.31 -0.87 24.35
CA PRO A 302 21.90 -0.49 24.19
C PRO A 302 21.62 1.02 24.32
N ASN A 303 22.46 1.75 25.04
CA ASN A 303 22.34 3.21 25.18
C ASN A 303 22.86 4.01 23.98
N HIS A 304 23.54 3.38 23.02
CA HIS A 304 24.15 4.01 21.84
C HIS A 304 23.58 3.51 20.50
N MET A 305 22.42 2.83 20.53
CA MET A 305 21.78 2.29 19.31
C MET A 305 21.46 3.38 18.28
N ASP A 306 21.14 4.58 18.74
CA ASP A 306 20.94 5.80 17.95
C ASP A 306 22.20 6.20 17.16
N LEU A 307 23.38 6.15 17.79
CA LEU A 307 24.66 6.46 17.14
C LEU A 307 25.00 5.46 16.03
N VAL A 308 24.79 4.16 16.28
CA VAL A 308 25.01 3.10 15.27
C VAL A 308 24.16 3.37 14.04
N HIS A 309 22.87 3.63 14.26
CA HIS A 309 21.90 3.90 13.20
C HIS A 309 22.38 5.07 12.31
N HIS A 310 22.70 6.23 12.91
CA HIS A 310 23.14 7.40 12.15
C HIS A 310 24.45 7.16 11.37
N VAL A 311 25.40 6.42 11.94
CA VAL A 311 26.65 6.07 11.25
C VAL A 311 26.39 5.18 10.03
N VAL A 312 25.52 4.16 10.17
CA VAL A 312 25.14 3.28 9.06
C VAL A 312 24.44 4.07 7.95
N LYS A 313 23.49 4.95 8.28
CA LYS A 313 22.82 5.81 7.29
C LYS A 313 23.79 6.77 6.62
N GLY A 314 24.73 7.34 7.36
CA GLY A 314 25.82 8.15 6.82
C GLY A 314 26.66 7.37 5.80
N LEU A 315 27.05 6.14 6.11
CA LEU A 315 27.77 5.27 5.17
C LEU A 315 26.95 4.96 3.92
N GLN A 316 25.67 4.60 4.08
CA GLN A 316 24.78 4.33 2.94
C GLN A 316 24.65 5.56 2.04
N ALA A 317 24.40 6.74 2.62
CA ALA A 317 24.30 8.00 1.90
C ALA A 317 25.55 8.28 1.05
N TYR A 318 26.76 8.04 1.59
CA TYR A 318 28.00 8.27 0.86
C TYR A 318 28.33 7.21 -0.19
N SER A 319 28.10 5.94 0.12
CA SER A 319 28.58 4.81 -0.68
C SER A 319 27.59 4.32 -1.74
N LEU A 320 26.29 4.33 -1.44
CA LEU A 320 25.25 3.69 -2.26
C LEU A 320 24.40 4.70 -3.02
N TYR A 321 24.10 5.85 -2.42
CA TYR A 321 23.23 6.86 -3.03
C TYR A 321 24.05 7.91 -3.79
N LYS A 322 23.86 7.95 -5.10
CA LYS A 322 24.60 8.80 -6.03
C LYS A 322 23.76 9.98 -6.48
N ARG A 323 24.38 11.16 -6.42
CA ARG A 323 23.83 12.38 -7.00
C ARG A 323 23.68 12.22 -8.51
N ASP A 324 22.58 12.77 -9.03
CA ASP A 324 22.12 12.72 -10.42
C ASP A 324 21.71 11.31 -10.91
N VAL A 325 21.64 10.33 -10.00
CA VAL A 325 21.12 8.97 -10.28
C VAL A 325 19.96 8.66 -9.34
N ASP A 326 20.22 8.62 -8.03
CA ASP A 326 19.22 8.29 -7.00
C ASP A 326 18.51 9.55 -6.46
N TYR A 327 19.16 10.72 -6.60
CA TYR A 327 18.60 12.02 -6.22
C TYR A 327 19.28 13.17 -6.95
N VAL A 328 18.62 14.33 -6.96
CA VAL A 328 19.21 15.60 -7.40
C VAL A 328 19.08 16.63 -6.28
N VAL A 329 19.99 17.60 -6.27
CA VAL A 329 19.89 18.76 -5.38
C VAL A 329 19.41 19.95 -6.20
N LYS A 330 18.24 20.49 -5.87
CA LYS A 330 17.66 21.68 -6.52
C LYS A 330 17.18 22.67 -5.47
N GLU A 331 17.43 23.95 -5.69
CA GLU A 331 17.00 25.04 -4.79
C GLU A 331 17.41 24.88 -3.31
N GLY A 332 18.47 24.10 -3.05
CA GLY A 332 18.89 23.80 -1.69
C GLY A 332 18.02 22.74 -1.00
N GLU A 333 17.38 21.85 -1.75
CA GLU A 333 16.67 20.67 -1.26
C GLU A 333 17.12 19.43 -2.02
N VAL A 334 17.12 18.27 -1.32
CA VAL A 334 17.36 16.95 -1.91
C VAL A 334 16.04 16.42 -2.46
N ILE A 335 15.98 16.13 -3.75
CA ILE A 335 14.80 15.57 -4.40
C ILE A 335 15.15 14.18 -4.92
N ILE A 336 14.42 13.17 -4.43
CA ILE A 336 14.64 11.77 -4.81
C ILE A 336 14.30 11.57 -6.28
N VAL A 337 15.12 10.78 -6.98
CA VAL A 337 14.84 10.30 -8.33
C VAL A 337 14.28 8.88 -8.21
N ASP A 338 13.11 8.62 -8.77
CA ASP A 338 12.52 7.28 -8.83
C ASP A 338 13.42 6.36 -9.69
N GLU A 339 13.83 5.22 -9.14
CA GLU A 339 14.73 4.28 -9.81
C GLU A 339 14.12 3.62 -11.06
N PHE A 340 12.79 3.48 -11.11
CA PHE A 340 12.08 2.85 -12.23
C PHE A 340 11.71 3.88 -13.31
N THR A 341 11.35 5.10 -12.90
CA THR A 341 10.83 6.11 -13.84
C THR A 341 11.84 7.22 -14.18
N GLY A 342 12.91 7.39 -13.41
CA GLY A 342 13.90 8.45 -13.57
C GLY A 342 13.37 9.85 -13.26
N ARG A 343 12.22 9.94 -12.57
CA ARG A 343 11.54 11.21 -12.27
C ARG A 343 11.87 11.74 -10.90
N LEU A 344 11.82 13.06 -10.80
CA LEU A 344 11.91 13.76 -9.53
C LEU A 344 10.63 13.55 -8.74
N MET A 345 10.76 13.10 -7.49
CA MET A 345 9.66 12.88 -6.55
C MET A 345 9.66 13.98 -5.48
N PRO A 346 9.19 15.20 -5.80
CA PRO A 346 9.12 16.29 -4.83
C PRO A 346 8.17 15.93 -3.68
N GLY A 347 8.58 16.23 -2.45
CA GLY A 347 7.83 15.90 -1.24
C GLY A 347 8.02 14.48 -0.71
N ARG A 348 8.64 13.57 -1.48
CA ARG A 348 9.10 12.27 -0.93
C ARG A 348 10.44 12.44 -0.25
N ARG A 349 10.58 11.74 0.87
CA ARG A 349 11.81 11.62 1.65
C ARG A 349 12.09 10.15 1.91
N TRP A 350 13.37 9.78 1.97
CA TRP A 350 13.74 8.49 2.49
C TRP A 350 13.50 8.50 3.99
N SER A 351 12.95 7.42 4.52
CA SER A 351 12.68 7.26 5.94
C SER A 351 13.98 6.98 6.71
N ASP A 352 13.86 6.94 8.05
CA ASP A 352 14.86 6.30 8.91
C ASP A 352 16.21 7.02 8.86
N GLY A 353 16.20 8.34 9.05
CA GLY A 353 17.37 9.23 9.00
C GLY A 353 18.15 9.33 7.68
N LEU A 354 17.85 8.51 6.66
CA LEU A 354 18.65 8.44 5.44
C LEU A 354 18.58 9.74 4.62
N HIS A 355 17.41 10.38 4.56
CA HIS A 355 17.26 11.63 3.82
C HIS A 355 18.06 12.76 4.48
N GLN A 356 18.04 12.82 5.80
CA GLN A 356 18.82 13.76 6.60
C GLN A 356 20.32 13.50 6.43
N ALA A 357 20.74 12.23 6.36
CA ALA A 357 22.12 11.87 6.07
C ALA A 357 22.57 12.31 4.66
N VAL A 358 21.70 12.22 3.65
CA VAL A 358 21.98 12.73 2.29
C VAL A 358 21.97 14.27 2.26
N GLU A 359 21.04 14.92 2.96
CA GLU A 359 21.04 16.38 3.14
C GLU A 359 22.34 16.84 3.79
N ALA A 360 22.82 16.14 4.84
CA ALA A 360 24.08 16.42 5.50
C ALA A 360 25.28 16.22 4.56
N LYS A 361 25.33 15.10 3.82
CA LYS A 361 26.36 14.79 2.83
C LYS A 361 26.50 15.91 1.78
N GLU A 362 25.39 16.42 1.28
CA GLU A 362 25.38 17.46 0.24
C GLU A 362 25.52 18.88 0.80
N GLY A 363 25.64 19.05 2.13
CA GLY A 363 25.74 20.35 2.79
C GLY A 363 24.46 21.18 2.71
N VAL A 364 23.32 20.52 2.55
CA VAL A 364 21.98 21.13 2.51
C VAL A 364 21.48 21.38 3.94
N LYS A 365 20.53 22.31 4.12
CA LYS A 365 19.89 22.52 5.42
C LYS A 365 19.13 21.25 5.80
N ILE A 366 19.57 20.60 6.88
CA ILE A 366 18.95 19.38 7.39
C ILE A 366 17.59 19.76 7.98
N ALA A 367 16.53 19.13 7.49
CA ALA A 367 15.22 19.27 8.09
C ALA A 367 15.10 18.36 9.32
N ASN A 368 14.20 18.74 10.25
CA ASN A 368 13.86 17.86 11.37
C ASN A 368 13.46 16.47 10.86
N GLU A 369 13.79 15.47 11.66
CA GLU A 369 13.43 14.11 11.36
C GLU A 369 11.91 13.91 11.42
N ASN A 370 11.44 12.93 10.65
CA ASN A 370 10.07 12.47 10.76
C ASN A 370 10.10 11.08 11.38
N GLN A 371 9.39 10.91 12.49
CA GLN A 371 9.27 9.63 13.16
C GLN A 371 8.03 8.88 12.68
N THR A 372 8.14 7.56 12.63
CA THR A 372 7.03 6.65 12.34
C THR A 372 5.96 6.75 13.43
N LEU A 373 4.76 7.21 13.08
CA LEU A 373 3.59 7.25 13.98
C LEU A 373 2.79 5.94 13.92
N ALA A 374 2.66 5.40 12.71
CA ALA A 374 1.96 4.15 12.45
C ALA A 374 2.54 3.52 11.19
N SER A 375 2.68 2.19 11.19
CA SER A 375 3.19 1.44 10.05
C SER A 375 2.45 0.11 9.93
N VAL A 376 2.27 -0.41 8.72
CA VAL A 376 1.79 -1.77 8.46
C VAL A 376 2.30 -2.26 7.11
N THR A 377 2.71 -3.52 7.02
CA THR A 377 3.01 -4.16 5.73
C THR A 377 1.73 -4.56 5.01
N PHE A 378 1.72 -4.58 3.67
CA PHE A 378 0.57 -5.10 2.92
C PHE A 378 0.28 -6.56 3.28
N GLN A 379 1.32 -7.35 3.52
CA GLN A 379 1.24 -8.73 3.99
C GLN A 379 0.34 -8.84 5.22
N ASN A 380 0.69 -8.14 6.30
CA ASN A 380 -0.07 -8.20 7.54
C ASN A 380 -1.43 -7.50 7.43
N TYR A 381 -1.54 -6.42 6.64
CA TYR A 381 -2.82 -5.78 6.39
C TYR A 381 -3.85 -6.73 5.77
N PHE A 382 -3.48 -7.41 4.69
CA PHE A 382 -4.41 -8.32 4.00
C PHE A 382 -4.67 -9.62 4.77
N ARG A 383 -3.74 -10.07 5.64
CA ARG A 383 -3.96 -11.21 6.54
C ARG A 383 -5.04 -10.98 7.59
N MET A 384 -5.39 -9.72 7.88
CA MET A 384 -6.46 -9.39 8.84
C MET A 384 -7.88 -9.64 8.30
N TYR A 385 -8.06 -9.77 6.98
CA TYR A 385 -9.38 -10.04 6.41
C TYR A 385 -9.84 -11.46 6.77
N LYS A 386 -11.12 -11.62 7.17
CA LYS A 386 -11.71 -12.96 7.42
C LYS A 386 -11.62 -13.86 6.21
N LYS A 387 -11.76 -13.29 5.02
CA LYS A 387 -11.54 -13.97 3.74
C LYS A 387 -10.78 -13.07 2.78
N LEU A 388 -9.74 -13.62 2.16
CA LEU A 388 -8.92 -12.95 1.15
C LEU A 388 -8.96 -13.78 -0.13
N SER A 389 -9.07 -13.11 -1.28
CA SER A 389 -8.99 -13.74 -2.60
C SER A 389 -8.35 -12.77 -3.59
N GLY A 390 -7.95 -13.28 -4.76
CA GLY A 390 -7.34 -12.41 -5.76
C GLY A 390 -7.46 -12.94 -7.17
N MET A 391 -7.33 -12.05 -8.15
CA MET A 391 -7.37 -12.42 -9.56
C MET A 391 -6.21 -11.80 -10.32
N THR A 392 -5.64 -12.53 -11.27
CA THR A 392 -4.58 -12.03 -12.14
C THR A 392 -4.41 -12.94 -13.36
N GLY A 393 -3.61 -12.56 -14.35
CA GLY A 393 -3.25 -13.40 -15.48
C GLY A 393 -2.04 -14.30 -15.28
N THR A 394 -1.30 -14.12 -14.17
CA THR A 394 0.05 -14.65 -14.01
C THR A 394 0.43 -14.95 -12.55
N ALA A 395 -0.38 -15.68 -11.78
CA ALA A 395 -0.12 -15.98 -10.37
C ALA A 395 0.65 -17.30 -10.13
N ASP A 396 0.59 -18.26 -11.05
CA ASP A 396 1.10 -19.63 -10.85
C ASP A 396 2.60 -19.67 -10.56
N THR A 397 3.37 -18.71 -11.08
CA THR A 397 4.81 -18.62 -10.80
C THR A 397 5.11 -18.35 -9.32
N GLU A 398 4.26 -17.57 -8.65
CA GLU A 398 4.41 -17.17 -7.24
C GLU A 398 3.49 -17.96 -6.30
N ALA A 399 2.89 -19.06 -6.77
CA ALA A 399 1.94 -19.85 -5.98
C ALA A 399 2.50 -20.29 -4.62
N ALA A 400 3.80 -20.60 -4.55
CA ALA A 400 4.46 -20.96 -3.30
C ALA A 400 4.55 -19.79 -2.31
N GLU A 401 4.79 -18.57 -2.80
CA GLU A 401 4.82 -17.34 -1.98
C GLU A 401 3.43 -17.02 -1.46
N PHE A 402 2.41 -17.04 -2.33
CA PHE A 402 1.01 -16.83 -1.94
C PHE A 402 0.53 -17.81 -0.86
N ALA A 403 0.84 -19.10 -1.01
CA ALA A 403 0.48 -20.11 -0.03
C ALA A 403 1.22 -19.90 1.31
N LYS A 404 2.50 -19.51 1.28
CA LYS A 404 3.31 -19.36 2.48
C LYS A 404 2.99 -18.10 3.28
N ILE A 405 2.78 -16.97 2.59
CA ILE A 405 2.57 -15.66 3.24
C ILE A 405 1.10 -15.41 3.55
N TYR A 406 0.22 -15.70 2.59
CA TYR A 406 -1.20 -15.32 2.66
C TYR A 406 -2.15 -16.50 2.84
N ASN A 407 -1.64 -17.73 2.86
CA ASN A 407 -2.46 -18.95 2.83
C ASN A 407 -3.42 -19.00 1.62
N LEU A 408 -2.98 -18.47 0.48
CA LEU A 408 -3.75 -18.42 -0.76
C LEU A 408 -3.24 -19.49 -1.75
N ASP A 409 -4.11 -20.45 -2.08
CA ASP A 409 -3.89 -21.38 -3.19
C ASP A 409 -4.15 -20.67 -4.53
N VAL A 410 -3.35 -20.98 -5.55
CA VAL A 410 -3.53 -20.49 -6.93
C VAL A 410 -4.20 -21.57 -7.78
N ASN A 411 -5.26 -21.18 -8.49
CA ASN A 411 -5.98 -22.02 -9.44
C ASN A 411 -5.92 -21.43 -10.85
N VAL A 412 -5.34 -22.18 -11.79
CA VAL A 412 -5.25 -21.77 -13.19
C VAL A 412 -6.55 -22.12 -13.91
N VAL A 413 -7.35 -21.10 -14.21
CA VAL A 413 -8.63 -21.25 -14.90
C VAL A 413 -8.39 -21.45 -16.39
N PRO A 414 -9.07 -22.40 -17.05
CA PRO A 414 -8.95 -22.58 -18.50
C PRO A 414 -9.44 -21.34 -19.25
N THR A 415 -8.88 -21.08 -20.43
CA THR A 415 -9.33 -20.00 -21.30
C THR A 415 -10.67 -20.36 -21.96
N ASN A 416 -11.50 -19.36 -22.23
CA ASN A 416 -12.78 -19.57 -22.93
C ASN A 416 -12.58 -20.08 -24.36
N ARG A 417 -11.51 -19.61 -25.02
CA ARG A 417 -11.08 -20.02 -26.35
C ARG A 417 -9.62 -20.45 -26.34
N ASN A 418 -9.22 -21.29 -27.30
CA ASN A 418 -7.84 -21.75 -27.40
C ASN A 418 -6.90 -20.59 -27.71
N MET A 419 -5.80 -20.48 -26.97
CA MET A 419 -4.77 -19.46 -27.19
C MET A 419 -3.88 -19.87 -28.37
N ILE A 420 -3.82 -19.02 -29.40
CA ILE A 420 -3.08 -19.28 -30.66
C ILE A 420 -1.96 -18.27 -30.93
N ARG A 421 -1.60 -17.44 -29.93
CA ARG A 421 -0.54 -16.44 -30.06
C ARG A 421 0.80 -17.11 -30.36
N LEU A 422 1.56 -16.54 -31.29
CA LEU A 422 2.90 -16.98 -31.63
C LEU A 422 3.95 -16.25 -30.77
N ASP A 423 4.55 -16.95 -29.81
CA ASP A 423 5.63 -16.42 -28.98
C ASP A 423 6.98 -16.79 -29.61
N TYR A 424 7.64 -15.83 -30.26
CA TYR A 424 8.96 -16.01 -30.87
C TYR A 424 10.07 -16.11 -29.80
N ALA A 425 11.19 -16.73 -30.19
CA ALA A 425 12.39 -16.75 -29.36
C ALA A 425 12.96 -15.34 -29.15
N ASP A 426 13.71 -15.16 -28.07
CA ASP A 426 14.38 -13.90 -27.79
C ASP A 426 15.52 -13.66 -28.80
N VAL A 427 15.67 -12.41 -29.23
CA VAL A 427 16.72 -11.95 -30.14
C VAL A 427 17.76 -11.19 -29.33
N VAL A 428 18.99 -11.70 -29.27
CA VAL A 428 20.05 -11.09 -28.44
C VAL A 428 21.12 -10.44 -29.31
N TYR A 429 21.40 -9.16 -29.03
CA TYR A 429 22.41 -8.33 -29.68
C TYR A 429 23.59 -8.07 -28.75
N ARG A 430 24.73 -7.70 -29.34
CA ARG A 430 25.93 -7.38 -28.57
C ARG A 430 25.80 -6.01 -27.89
N THR A 431 25.31 -5.01 -28.63
CA THR A 431 25.17 -3.63 -28.15
C THR A 431 23.73 -3.16 -28.14
N GLU A 432 23.41 -2.20 -27.28
CA GLU A 432 22.09 -1.60 -27.18
C GLU A 432 21.71 -0.84 -28.47
N LYS A 433 22.69 -0.28 -29.18
CA LYS A 433 22.48 0.43 -30.46
C LYS A 433 22.00 -0.51 -31.56
N GLU A 434 22.60 -1.69 -31.68
CA GLU A 434 22.19 -2.73 -32.63
C GLU A 434 20.76 -3.20 -32.31
N LYS A 435 20.48 -3.45 -31.02
CA LYS A 435 19.14 -3.80 -30.51
C LYS A 435 18.08 -2.78 -30.96
N PHE A 436 18.27 -1.50 -30.66
CA PHE A 436 17.28 -0.46 -31.01
C PHE A 436 17.08 -0.31 -32.52
N SER A 437 18.14 -0.47 -33.31
CA SER A 437 18.03 -0.40 -34.77
C SER A 437 17.17 -1.54 -35.32
N ALA A 438 17.34 -2.76 -34.79
CA ALA A 438 16.53 -3.91 -35.17
C ALA A 438 15.07 -3.79 -34.72
N ILE A 439 14.81 -3.27 -33.52
CA ILE A 439 13.45 -3.00 -33.02
C ILE A 439 12.72 -2.04 -33.96
N VAL A 440 13.38 -0.98 -34.42
CA VAL A 440 12.79 0.03 -35.31
C VAL A 440 12.44 -0.57 -36.67
N GLU A 441 13.29 -1.45 -37.22
CA GLU A 441 12.98 -2.12 -38.49
C GLU A 441 11.77 -3.05 -38.37
N ASP A 442 11.66 -3.83 -37.28
CA ASP A 442 10.51 -4.71 -37.04
C ASP A 442 9.20 -3.90 -36.89
N ILE A 443 9.25 -2.79 -36.15
CA ILE A 443 8.10 -1.87 -36.02
C ILE A 443 7.68 -1.34 -37.39
N LYS A 444 8.65 -0.97 -38.23
CA LYS A 444 8.39 -0.42 -39.57
C LYS A 444 7.77 -1.47 -40.49
N GLU A 445 8.31 -2.68 -40.53
CA GLU A 445 7.73 -3.80 -41.31
C GLU A 445 6.28 -4.11 -40.88
N CYS A 446 6.03 -4.14 -39.57
CA CYS A 446 4.69 -4.33 -39.04
C CYS A 446 3.75 -3.19 -39.43
N HIS A 447 4.20 -1.93 -39.30
CA HIS A 447 3.42 -0.75 -39.64
C HIS A 447 3.08 -0.70 -41.13
N GLU A 448 4.02 -1.03 -42.02
CA GLU A 448 3.81 -1.08 -43.48
C GLU A 448 2.79 -2.16 -43.88
N ARG A 449 2.76 -3.30 -43.17
CA ARG A 449 1.72 -4.34 -43.32
C ARG A 449 0.37 -3.94 -42.71
N GLY A 450 0.31 -2.85 -41.94
CA GLY A 450 -0.87 -2.41 -41.20
C GLY A 450 -1.11 -3.14 -39.88
N GLN A 451 -0.13 -3.91 -39.40
CA GLN A 451 -0.25 -4.63 -38.14
C GLN A 451 -0.03 -3.68 -36.94
N PRO A 452 -0.91 -3.65 -35.93
CA PRO A 452 -0.69 -2.86 -34.72
C PRO A 452 0.45 -3.42 -33.89
N VAL A 453 1.24 -2.52 -33.29
CA VAL A 453 2.41 -2.85 -32.47
C VAL A 453 2.32 -2.18 -31.10
N LEU A 454 2.50 -2.98 -30.05
CA LEU A 454 2.72 -2.50 -28.70
C LEU A 454 4.16 -2.81 -28.28
N VAL A 455 4.95 -1.77 -28.01
CA VAL A 455 6.33 -1.88 -27.56
C VAL A 455 6.39 -1.65 -26.05
N GLY A 456 6.92 -2.60 -25.30
CA GLY A 456 7.15 -2.49 -23.86
C GLY A 456 8.61 -2.18 -23.55
N THR A 457 8.86 -1.08 -22.86
CA THR A 457 10.19 -0.71 -22.32
C THR A 457 10.18 -0.79 -20.80
N ILE A 458 11.35 -0.74 -20.15
CA ILE A 458 11.44 -0.77 -18.68
C ILE A 458 11.51 0.62 -18.04
N SER A 459 11.98 1.65 -18.77
CA SER A 459 12.19 2.99 -18.25
C SER A 459 11.75 4.07 -19.24
N ILE A 460 11.44 5.26 -18.72
CA ILE A 460 10.98 6.40 -19.53
C ILE A 460 12.09 6.85 -20.47
N GLU A 461 13.34 6.87 -20.00
CA GLU A 461 14.50 7.22 -20.82
C GLU A 461 14.58 6.34 -22.07
N LYS A 462 14.38 5.02 -21.92
CA LYS A 462 14.40 4.07 -23.03
C LYS A 462 13.22 4.27 -23.99
N SER A 463 12.04 4.61 -23.46
CA SER A 463 10.87 4.99 -24.28
C SER A 463 11.14 6.23 -25.12
N GLU A 464 11.67 7.30 -24.52
CA GLU A 464 12.00 8.54 -25.21
C GLU A 464 13.13 8.34 -26.23
N ARG A 465 14.12 7.52 -25.90
CA ARG A 465 15.20 7.14 -26.82
C ARG A 465 14.64 6.40 -28.04
N LEU A 466 13.80 5.39 -27.84
CA LEU A 466 13.13 4.68 -28.95
C LEU A 466 12.24 5.61 -29.78
N ALA A 467 11.48 6.49 -29.14
CA ALA A 467 10.68 7.51 -29.81
C ALA A 467 11.54 8.43 -30.70
N GLY A 468 12.74 8.79 -30.24
CA GLY A 468 13.73 9.53 -31.02
C GLY A 468 14.21 8.78 -32.27
N TYR A 469 14.34 7.44 -32.22
CA TYR A 469 14.63 6.62 -33.40
C TYR A 469 13.44 6.56 -34.36
N LEU A 470 12.22 6.31 -33.85
CA LEU A 470 11.01 6.23 -34.68
C LEU A 470 10.69 7.55 -35.40
N SER A 471 10.90 8.69 -34.73
CA SER A 471 10.72 10.02 -35.34
C SER A 471 11.51 10.20 -36.64
N ARG A 472 12.68 9.57 -36.76
CA ARG A 472 13.53 9.66 -37.97
C ARG A 472 13.00 8.81 -39.13
N THR A 473 12.14 7.84 -38.85
CA THR A 473 11.56 6.92 -39.84
C THR A 473 10.21 7.35 -40.37
N GLY A 474 9.57 8.37 -39.76
CA GLY A 474 8.26 8.90 -40.19
C GLY A 474 7.05 8.08 -39.71
N VAL A 475 7.26 7.02 -38.93
CA VAL A 475 6.18 6.22 -38.32
C VAL A 475 5.49 7.05 -37.23
N LYS A 476 4.15 7.11 -37.26
CA LYS A 476 3.36 7.75 -36.18
C LYS A 476 3.31 6.81 -34.98
N TYR A 477 3.62 7.33 -33.80
CA TYR A 477 3.61 6.56 -32.57
C TYR A 477 3.00 7.36 -31.41
N ASN A 478 2.55 6.65 -30.37
CA ASN A 478 2.18 7.22 -29.08
C ASN A 478 3.11 6.70 -27.99
N VAL A 479 3.44 7.53 -27.00
CA VAL A 479 4.26 7.14 -25.85
C VAL A 479 3.43 7.26 -24.57
N LEU A 480 3.49 6.24 -23.74
CA LEU A 480 2.77 6.14 -22.47
C LEU A 480 3.79 5.96 -21.36
N ASN A 481 3.76 6.87 -20.39
CA ASN A 481 4.79 6.97 -19.37
C ASN A 481 4.23 6.75 -17.95
N ALA A 482 3.00 6.24 -17.78
CA ALA A 482 2.34 6.11 -16.47
C ALA A 482 2.20 7.44 -15.70
N LYS A 483 1.92 8.56 -16.41
CA LYS A 483 1.61 9.88 -15.78
C LYS A 483 0.12 10.12 -15.64
N GLN A 484 -0.61 9.82 -16.71
CA GLN A 484 -2.01 10.24 -16.86
C GLN A 484 -2.84 9.01 -17.17
N HIS A 485 -3.21 8.25 -16.13
CA HIS A 485 -3.88 6.95 -16.29
C HIS A 485 -5.13 7.02 -17.18
N GLU A 486 -5.95 8.06 -17.04
CA GLU A 486 -7.16 8.24 -17.86
C GLU A 486 -6.83 8.46 -19.34
N ARG A 487 -5.89 9.36 -19.66
CA ARG A 487 -5.46 9.63 -21.04
C ARG A 487 -4.72 8.44 -21.66
N GLU A 488 -3.92 7.74 -20.87
CA GLU A 488 -3.20 6.57 -21.32
C GLU A 488 -4.14 5.39 -21.60
N ALA A 489 -5.18 5.22 -20.78
CA ALA A 489 -6.24 4.26 -21.03
C ALA A 489 -6.96 4.57 -22.35
N GLU A 490 -7.25 5.84 -22.65
CA GLU A 490 -7.84 6.23 -23.94
C GLU A 490 -6.94 5.86 -25.13
N ILE A 491 -5.63 6.09 -25.05
CA ILE A 491 -4.69 5.73 -26.12
C ILE A 491 -4.60 4.21 -26.26
N ILE A 492 -4.51 3.48 -25.16
CA ILE A 492 -4.38 2.02 -25.15
C ILE A 492 -5.64 1.33 -25.69
N ALA A 493 -6.81 1.85 -25.36
CA ALA A 493 -8.08 1.35 -25.89
C ALA A 493 -8.13 1.40 -27.43
N GLN A 494 -7.35 2.30 -28.04
CA GLN A 494 -7.25 2.48 -29.49
C GLN A 494 -5.95 1.91 -30.09
N ALA A 495 -5.08 1.28 -29.29
CA ALA A 495 -3.80 0.73 -29.76
C ALA A 495 -3.96 -0.49 -30.70
N GLY A 496 -5.16 -1.07 -30.77
CA GLY A 496 -5.48 -2.19 -31.65
C GLY A 496 -5.92 -1.81 -33.07
N HIS A 497 -5.90 -0.52 -33.42
CA HIS A 497 -6.21 -0.05 -34.77
C HIS A 497 -5.13 -0.41 -35.79
N LYS A 498 -5.53 -0.56 -37.04
CA LYS A 498 -4.59 -0.82 -38.15
C LYS A 498 -3.45 0.20 -38.19
N GLY A 499 -2.22 -0.30 -38.19
CA GLY A 499 -0.99 0.51 -38.22
C GLY A 499 -0.72 1.33 -36.96
N ALA A 500 -1.46 1.15 -35.86
CA ALA A 500 -1.18 1.85 -34.61
C ALA A 500 0.14 1.36 -33.99
N VAL A 501 1.01 2.29 -33.60
CA VAL A 501 2.24 2.00 -32.86
C VAL A 501 2.18 2.69 -31.51
N THR A 502 2.30 1.91 -30.44
CA THR A 502 2.22 2.41 -29.07
C THR A 502 3.43 1.93 -28.28
N ILE A 503 4.16 2.86 -27.67
CA ILE A 503 5.24 2.58 -26.73
C ILE A 503 4.68 2.73 -25.32
N ALA A 504 4.78 1.67 -24.52
CA ALA A 504 4.37 1.64 -23.13
C ALA A 504 5.60 1.45 -22.23
N THR A 505 5.83 2.41 -21.35
CA THR A 505 6.84 2.27 -20.31
C THR A 505 6.32 1.38 -19.20
N ASN A 506 7.07 0.33 -18.89
CA ASN A 506 6.77 -0.70 -17.91
C ASN A 506 5.35 -1.27 -18.12
N MET A 507 4.44 -1.05 -17.16
CA MET A 507 3.06 -1.49 -17.24
C MET A 507 2.06 -0.36 -17.57
N ALA A 508 2.48 0.71 -18.24
CA ALA A 508 1.58 1.78 -18.67
C ALA A 508 0.38 1.22 -19.46
N GLY A 509 -0.82 1.76 -19.21
CA GLY A 509 -2.06 1.19 -19.79
C GLY A 509 -2.56 -0.10 -19.13
N ARG A 510 -2.15 -0.40 -17.89
CA ARG A 510 -2.70 -1.52 -17.12
C ARG A 510 -4.20 -1.42 -16.92
N GLY A 511 -4.86 -2.58 -16.93
CA GLY A 511 -6.30 -2.70 -16.70
C GLY A 511 -7.16 -2.31 -17.89
N THR A 512 -6.60 -1.72 -18.96
CA THR A 512 -7.33 -1.43 -20.20
C THR A 512 -7.08 -2.50 -21.26
N ASP A 513 -8.18 -2.97 -21.86
CA ASP A 513 -8.15 -4.00 -22.89
C ASP A 513 -7.85 -3.39 -24.26
N ILE A 514 -6.93 -4.02 -25.00
CA ILE A 514 -6.62 -3.65 -26.40
C ILE A 514 -7.49 -4.51 -27.30
N LEU A 515 -8.56 -3.93 -27.81
CA LEU A 515 -9.45 -4.58 -28.78
C LEU A 515 -8.91 -4.35 -30.19
N LEU A 516 -8.80 -5.43 -30.97
CA LEU A 516 -8.42 -5.32 -32.39
C LEU A 516 -9.52 -4.56 -33.14
N GLY A 517 -9.13 -3.55 -33.91
CA GLY A 517 -10.05 -2.61 -34.57
C GLY A 517 -10.50 -1.41 -33.74
N GLY A 518 -9.97 -1.25 -32.52
CA GLY A 518 -10.30 -0.15 -31.61
C GLY A 518 -11.47 -0.44 -30.67
N ASN A 519 -11.66 0.44 -29.68
CA ASN A 519 -12.73 0.29 -28.69
C ASN A 519 -13.90 1.26 -28.99
N PRO A 520 -15.08 0.74 -29.39
CA PRO A 520 -16.22 1.57 -29.80
C PRO A 520 -16.83 2.36 -28.64
N ASP A 521 -16.84 1.81 -27.42
CA ASP A 521 -17.40 2.50 -26.25
C ASP A 521 -16.57 3.74 -25.90
N PHE A 522 -15.24 3.65 -25.99
CA PHE A 522 -14.35 4.79 -25.76
C PHE A 522 -14.50 5.87 -26.83
N MET A 523 -14.58 5.48 -28.11
CA MET A 523 -14.79 6.44 -29.21
C MET A 523 -16.13 7.16 -29.06
N PHE A 524 -17.18 6.42 -28.70
CA PHE A 524 -18.50 6.99 -28.47
C PHE A 524 -18.52 7.95 -27.27
N LYS A 525 -17.89 7.58 -26.15
CA LYS A 525 -17.73 8.48 -24.99
C LYS A 525 -17.01 9.77 -25.36
N GLN A 526 -15.94 9.72 -26.16
CA GLN A 526 -15.25 10.93 -26.61
C GLN A 526 -16.14 11.87 -27.43
N ILE A 527 -17.04 11.33 -28.27
CA ILE A 527 -18.02 12.13 -29.00
C ILE A 527 -19.04 12.74 -28.04
N LEU A 528 -19.57 11.96 -27.10
CA LEU A 528 -20.51 12.44 -26.08
C LEU A 528 -19.91 13.54 -25.17
N TYR A 529 -18.60 13.55 -24.96
CA TYR A 529 -17.91 14.61 -24.23
C TYR A 529 -17.73 15.88 -25.05
N ARG A 530 -17.64 15.79 -26.38
CA ARG A 530 -17.48 16.94 -27.28
C ARG A 530 -18.81 17.56 -27.71
N GLU A 531 -19.85 16.74 -27.86
CA GLU A 531 -21.16 17.16 -28.37
C GLU A 531 -22.21 17.06 -27.25
N GLU A 532 -22.75 18.21 -26.83
CA GLU A 532 -23.68 18.30 -25.69
C GLU A 532 -25.16 18.08 -26.06
N ASN A 533 -25.54 18.23 -27.33
CA ASN A 533 -26.94 18.28 -27.79
C ASN A 533 -27.29 17.16 -28.79
N LEU A 534 -26.95 15.90 -28.47
CA LEU A 534 -27.34 14.74 -29.28
C LEU A 534 -28.66 14.13 -28.78
N THR A 535 -29.62 13.91 -29.68
CA THR A 535 -30.84 13.16 -29.33
C THR A 535 -30.53 11.67 -29.12
N GLU A 536 -31.35 10.96 -28.34
CA GLU A 536 -31.17 9.50 -28.12
C GLU A 536 -31.15 8.69 -29.43
N ALA A 537 -31.89 9.14 -30.45
CA ALA A 537 -31.87 8.51 -31.77
C ALA A 537 -30.55 8.74 -32.53
N ASP A 538 -29.94 9.93 -32.39
CA ASP A 538 -28.66 10.23 -33.02
C ASP A 538 -27.51 9.52 -32.31
N LYS A 539 -27.56 9.43 -30.98
CA LYS A 539 -26.63 8.63 -30.16
C LYS A 539 -26.56 7.19 -30.64
N LEU A 540 -27.72 6.54 -30.85
CA LEU A 540 -27.78 5.16 -31.31
C LEU A 540 -27.16 4.99 -32.70
N LYS A 541 -27.48 5.89 -33.65
CA LYS A 541 -26.92 5.85 -35.01
C LYS A 541 -25.40 6.02 -35.04
N ILE A 542 -24.88 7.00 -34.29
CA ILE A 542 -23.43 7.25 -34.20
C ILE A 542 -22.73 6.01 -33.62
N PHE A 543 -23.28 5.42 -32.56
CA PHE A 543 -22.71 4.22 -31.96
C PHE A 543 -22.70 3.02 -32.92
N GLU A 544 -23.79 2.80 -33.66
CA GLU A 544 -23.85 1.74 -34.68
C GLU A 544 -22.84 1.95 -35.81
N GLN A 545 -22.64 3.20 -36.25
CA GLN A 545 -21.64 3.52 -37.27
C GLN A 545 -20.21 3.26 -36.79
N ILE A 546 -19.85 3.74 -35.59
CA ILE A 546 -18.54 3.49 -34.98
C ILE A 546 -18.29 1.99 -34.84
N ARG A 547 -19.30 1.25 -34.40
CA ARG A 547 -19.20 -0.20 -34.24
C ARG A 547 -18.94 -0.90 -35.58
N ALA A 548 -19.60 -0.47 -36.65
CA ALA A 548 -19.38 -1.01 -37.98
C ALA A 548 -17.96 -0.71 -38.50
N ASP A 549 -17.46 0.51 -38.27
CA ASP A 549 -16.11 0.92 -38.66
C ASP A 549 -15.03 0.13 -37.89
N CYS A 550 -15.19 -0.01 -36.56
CA CYS A 550 -14.31 -0.83 -35.72
C CYS A 550 -14.31 -2.31 -36.14
N GLU A 551 -15.47 -2.88 -36.48
CA GLU A 551 -15.53 -4.28 -36.93
C GLU A 551 -14.83 -4.47 -38.28
N LYS A 552 -14.95 -3.51 -39.20
CA LYS A 552 -14.20 -3.55 -40.47
C LYS A 552 -12.70 -3.50 -40.23
N ASP A 553 -12.22 -2.56 -39.40
CA ASP A 553 -10.81 -2.43 -39.06
C ASP A 553 -10.28 -3.68 -38.36
N LYS A 554 -11.08 -4.29 -37.47
CA LYS A 554 -10.77 -5.55 -36.81
C LYS A 554 -10.48 -6.66 -37.81
N GLN A 555 -11.28 -6.83 -38.86
CA GLN A 555 -11.04 -7.86 -39.87
C GLN A 555 -9.73 -7.64 -40.62
N GLU A 556 -9.37 -6.39 -40.91
CA GLU A 556 -8.08 -6.04 -41.53
C GLU A 556 -6.91 -6.35 -40.60
N VAL A 557 -7.03 -6.04 -39.30
CA VAL A 557 -6.00 -6.33 -38.29
C VAL A 557 -5.82 -7.82 -38.06
N LEU A 558 -6.91 -8.59 -38.03
CA LEU A 558 -6.87 -10.06 -37.93
C LEU A 558 -6.11 -10.65 -39.13
N ALA A 559 -6.38 -10.16 -40.34
CA ALA A 559 -5.68 -10.57 -41.56
C ALA A 559 -4.19 -10.18 -41.57
N ALA A 560 -3.83 -9.06 -40.92
CA ALA A 560 -2.45 -8.61 -40.77
C ALA A 560 -1.64 -9.39 -39.72
N GLY A 561 -2.27 -10.34 -39.00
CA GLY A 561 -1.62 -11.20 -37.99
C GLY A 561 -1.95 -10.82 -36.54
N GLY A 562 -2.92 -9.92 -36.31
CA GLY A 562 -3.32 -9.45 -34.99
C GLY A 562 -2.28 -8.54 -34.32
N LEU A 563 -2.42 -8.30 -33.01
CA LEU A 563 -1.49 -7.44 -32.27
C LEU A 563 -0.10 -8.06 -32.15
N HIS A 564 0.94 -7.29 -32.51
CA HIS A 564 2.33 -7.65 -32.29
C HIS A 564 2.87 -6.99 -31.00
N ILE A 565 3.46 -7.80 -30.12
CA ILE A 565 4.06 -7.35 -28.86
C ILE A 565 5.58 -7.40 -28.97
N LEU A 566 6.23 -6.29 -28.65
CA LEU A 566 7.67 -6.16 -28.74
C LEU A 566 8.23 -5.73 -27.37
N GLY A 567 8.94 -6.62 -26.70
CA GLY A 567 9.67 -6.28 -25.46
C GLY A 567 11.07 -5.77 -25.80
N THR A 568 11.44 -4.58 -25.36
CA THR A 568 12.77 -4.03 -25.64
C THR A 568 13.84 -4.56 -24.70
N GLU A 569 13.43 -5.14 -23.57
CA GLU A 569 14.25 -5.77 -22.52
C GLU A 569 13.42 -6.82 -21.77
N ARG A 570 14.09 -7.61 -20.93
CA ARG A 570 13.47 -8.52 -19.97
C ARG A 570 13.34 -7.81 -18.63
N HIS A 571 12.17 -7.93 -18.01
CA HIS A 571 11.96 -7.46 -16.66
C HIS A 571 12.69 -8.36 -15.65
N GLU A 572 12.84 -7.90 -14.42
CA GLU A 572 13.39 -8.67 -13.31
C GLU A 572 12.59 -9.96 -13.05
N SER A 573 11.28 -9.90 -13.31
CA SER A 573 10.36 -11.02 -13.18
C SER A 573 9.80 -11.48 -14.52
N ARG A 574 9.78 -12.80 -14.72
CA ARG A 574 9.18 -13.43 -15.90
C ARG A 574 7.67 -13.19 -15.98
N ARG A 575 7.04 -12.94 -14.83
CA ARG A 575 5.62 -12.64 -14.70
C ARG A 575 5.23 -11.38 -15.48
N ILE A 576 5.98 -10.29 -15.29
CA ILE A 576 5.74 -9.01 -15.95
C ILE A 576 5.93 -9.13 -17.46
N ASP A 577 6.95 -9.88 -17.91
CA ASP A 577 7.12 -10.19 -19.33
C ASP A 577 5.89 -10.92 -19.91
N ASN A 578 5.35 -11.89 -19.16
CA ASN A 578 4.17 -12.66 -19.59
C ASN A 578 2.90 -11.82 -19.60
N GLN A 579 2.77 -10.81 -18.73
CA GLN A 579 1.68 -9.85 -18.76
C GLN A 579 1.77 -8.97 -20.02
N LEU A 580 2.96 -8.54 -20.41
CA LEU A 580 3.18 -7.81 -21.67
C LEU A 580 2.79 -8.69 -22.87
N ARG A 581 3.28 -9.94 -22.94
CA ARG A 581 2.85 -10.90 -23.99
C ARG A 581 1.34 -11.10 -24.00
N GLY A 582 0.74 -11.22 -22.82
CA GLY A 582 -0.69 -11.39 -22.59
C GLY A 582 -1.57 -10.26 -23.11
N ARG A 583 -0.98 -9.12 -23.54
CA ARG A 583 -1.74 -8.06 -24.22
C ARG A 583 -2.23 -8.50 -25.60
N ALA A 584 -1.55 -9.42 -26.28
CA ALA A 584 -1.98 -10.00 -27.56
C ALA A 584 -2.57 -11.41 -27.43
N GLY A 585 -3.30 -11.84 -28.46
CA GLY A 585 -3.85 -13.19 -28.59
C GLY A 585 -5.03 -13.49 -27.65
N ARG A 586 -5.85 -12.48 -27.36
CA ARG A 586 -6.96 -12.56 -26.40
C ARG A 586 -8.17 -13.24 -27.04
N GLN A 587 -8.94 -14.00 -26.27
CA GLN A 587 -10.13 -14.73 -26.77
C GLN A 587 -9.85 -15.55 -28.05
N GLY A 588 -8.64 -16.10 -28.17
CA GLY A 588 -8.21 -16.88 -29.33
C GLY A 588 -7.94 -16.07 -30.60
N ASP A 589 -7.81 -14.76 -30.51
CA ASP A 589 -7.36 -13.91 -31.62
C ASP A 589 -5.92 -14.28 -32.02
N PRO A 590 -5.54 -14.09 -33.30
CA PRO A 590 -4.15 -14.14 -33.73
C PRO A 590 -3.36 -13.01 -33.05
N GLY A 591 -2.06 -13.24 -32.89
CA GLY A 591 -1.14 -12.27 -32.35
C GLY A 591 0.25 -12.87 -32.26
N SER A 592 1.23 -12.02 -31.98
CA SER A 592 2.61 -12.48 -31.81
C SER A 592 3.33 -11.69 -30.73
N SER A 593 4.37 -12.29 -30.16
CA SER A 593 5.27 -11.60 -29.23
C SER A 593 6.73 -11.93 -29.50
N ARG A 594 7.61 -10.94 -29.31
CA ARG A 594 9.06 -11.10 -29.44
C ARG A 594 9.78 -10.17 -28.46
N PHE A 595 10.91 -10.62 -27.91
CA PHE A 595 11.75 -9.82 -27.02
C PHE A 595 13.11 -9.61 -27.67
N TYR A 596 13.59 -8.37 -27.57
CA TYR A 596 14.89 -7.92 -28.04
C TYR A 596 15.76 -7.62 -26.83
N LEU A 597 17.01 -8.10 -26.82
CA LEU A 597 17.90 -7.97 -25.67
C LEU A 597 19.29 -7.56 -26.11
N SER A 598 20.04 -6.94 -25.20
CA SER A 598 21.46 -6.67 -25.37
C SER A 598 22.27 -7.18 -24.18
N LEU A 599 23.56 -7.45 -24.41
CA LEU A 599 24.50 -7.75 -23.33
C LEU A 599 24.73 -6.57 -22.37
N GLU A 600 24.39 -5.36 -22.80
CA GLU A 600 24.52 -4.12 -22.03
C GLU A 600 23.27 -3.84 -21.16
N ASP A 601 22.19 -4.61 -21.31
CA ASP A 601 20.97 -4.46 -20.53
C ASP A 601 21.21 -4.80 -19.04
N ASP A 602 20.52 -4.12 -18.13
CA ASP A 602 20.77 -4.21 -16.68
C ASP A 602 20.63 -5.64 -16.12
N LEU A 603 19.63 -6.39 -16.58
CA LEU A 603 19.46 -7.78 -16.18
C LEU A 603 20.70 -8.63 -16.53
N MET A 604 21.28 -8.39 -17.71
CA MET A 604 22.46 -9.11 -18.18
C MET A 604 23.72 -8.64 -17.45
N ARG A 605 23.88 -7.33 -17.24
CA ARG A 605 25.04 -6.74 -16.56
C ARG A 605 25.13 -7.17 -15.08
N ILE A 606 24.00 -7.20 -14.38
CA ILE A 606 23.96 -7.42 -12.92
C ILE A 606 23.87 -8.92 -12.58
N PHE A 607 23.16 -9.72 -13.39
CA PHE A 607 22.79 -11.09 -13.00
C PHE A 607 23.24 -12.18 -13.96
N ALA A 608 23.66 -11.87 -15.20
CA ALA A 608 24.25 -12.89 -16.05
C ALA A 608 25.66 -13.22 -15.53
N SER A 609 25.93 -14.50 -15.31
CA SER A 609 27.27 -14.94 -14.88
C SER A 609 28.31 -14.54 -15.93
N GLU A 610 29.51 -14.13 -15.52
CA GLU A 610 30.66 -13.86 -16.41
C GLU A 610 30.86 -14.94 -17.49
N ARG A 611 30.55 -16.21 -17.15
CA ARG A 611 30.61 -17.34 -18.07
C ARG A 611 29.66 -17.22 -19.27
N VAL A 612 28.49 -16.63 -19.10
CA VAL A 612 27.51 -16.41 -20.18
C VAL A 612 28.01 -15.32 -21.12
N SER A 613 28.48 -14.20 -20.58
CA SER A 613 29.06 -13.12 -21.37
C SER A 613 30.31 -13.59 -22.14
N GLN A 614 31.19 -14.37 -21.49
CA GLN A 614 32.37 -14.96 -22.15
C GLN A 614 32.02 -16.03 -23.20
N LEU A 615 30.96 -16.82 -22.98
CA LEU A 615 30.48 -17.81 -23.96
C LEU A 615 29.90 -17.12 -25.20
N MET A 616 29.13 -16.05 -25.02
CA MET A 616 28.57 -15.25 -26.12
C MET A 616 29.64 -14.53 -26.93
N LEU A 617 30.67 -13.99 -26.25
CA LEU A 617 31.85 -13.43 -26.93
C LEU A 617 32.63 -14.49 -27.73
N LYS A 618 32.75 -15.73 -27.21
CA LYS A 618 33.42 -16.84 -27.91
C LYS A 618 32.62 -17.43 -29.07
N LEU A 619 31.30 -17.26 -29.08
CA LEU A 619 30.42 -17.68 -30.17
C LEU A 619 30.56 -16.80 -31.44
N GLY A 620 31.39 -15.76 -31.39
CA GLY A 620 31.70 -14.93 -32.56
C GLY A 620 30.55 -14.03 -32.98
N MET A 621 29.97 -13.26 -32.04
CA MET A 621 28.99 -12.21 -32.39
C MET A 621 29.66 -11.14 -33.27
N GLU A 622 29.38 -11.21 -34.57
CA GLU A 622 29.71 -10.14 -35.52
C GLU A 622 28.72 -8.96 -35.34
N GLU A 623 29.17 -7.75 -35.69
CA GLU A 623 28.35 -6.55 -35.57
C GLU A 623 27.09 -6.66 -36.45
N GLY A 624 25.91 -6.61 -35.81
CA GLY A 624 24.63 -6.70 -36.50
C GLY A 624 24.06 -8.11 -36.67
N VAL A 625 24.75 -9.17 -36.24
CA VAL A 625 24.22 -10.55 -36.30
C VAL A 625 23.57 -10.92 -34.96
N PRO A 626 22.24 -11.10 -34.89
CA PRO A 626 21.58 -11.51 -33.67
C PRO A 626 21.83 -13.00 -33.35
N ILE A 627 21.81 -13.34 -32.07
CA ILE A 627 21.69 -14.73 -31.62
C ILE A 627 20.22 -15.02 -31.34
N GLU A 628 19.63 -15.90 -32.15
CA GLU A 628 18.31 -16.48 -31.93
C GLU A 628 18.47 -17.97 -31.58
N HIS A 629 18.57 -18.27 -30.28
CA HIS A 629 18.73 -19.66 -29.86
C HIS A 629 18.02 -19.96 -28.55
N GLY A 630 17.19 -21.02 -28.53
CA GLY A 630 16.38 -21.38 -27.35
C GLY A 630 17.18 -21.78 -26.10
N MET A 631 18.49 -22.01 -26.22
CA MET A 631 19.40 -22.18 -25.07
C MET A 631 19.65 -20.84 -24.36
N VAL A 632 19.79 -19.75 -25.12
CA VAL A 632 20.01 -18.40 -24.59
C VAL A 632 18.77 -17.92 -23.85
N THR A 633 17.58 -18.08 -24.45
CA THR A 633 16.29 -17.81 -23.79
C THR A 633 16.16 -18.56 -22.46
N ARG A 634 16.59 -19.82 -22.40
CA ARG A 634 16.60 -20.61 -21.15
C ARG A 634 17.59 -20.09 -20.11
N ALA A 635 18.78 -19.65 -20.53
CA ALA A 635 19.77 -19.07 -19.62
C ALA A 635 19.27 -17.75 -19.01
N ILE A 636 18.63 -16.90 -19.81
CA ILE A 636 18.01 -15.64 -19.33
C ILE A 636 16.87 -15.92 -18.36
N ALA A 637 16.00 -16.90 -18.67
CA ALA A 637 14.92 -17.29 -17.76
C ALA A 637 15.45 -17.81 -16.41
N ASN A 638 16.61 -18.49 -16.39
CA ASN A 638 17.26 -18.90 -15.14
C ASN A 638 17.83 -17.70 -14.37
N ALA A 639 18.35 -16.67 -15.06
CA ALA A 639 18.80 -15.45 -14.43
C ALA A 639 17.61 -14.71 -13.77
N GLN A 640 16.50 -14.52 -14.48
CA GLN A 640 15.26 -13.94 -13.92
C GLN A 640 14.78 -14.71 -12.68
N LYS A 641 14.75 -16.06 -12.73
CA LYS A 641 14.36 -16.87 -11.57
C LYS A 641 15.28 -16.65 -10.35
N LYS A 642 16.56 -16.38 -10.56
CA LYS A 642 17.50 -16.06 -9.48
C LYS A 642 17.23 -14.67 -8.89
N VAL A 643 16.88 -13.69 -9.71
CA VAL A 643 16.47 -12.35 -9.28
C VAL A 643 15.17 -12.42 -8.49
N GLU A 644 14.17 -13.15 -8.98
CA GLU A 644 12.90 -13.39 -8.28
C GLU A 644 13.12 -14.04 -6.92
N GLY A 645 13.98 -15.08 -6.85
CA GLY A 645 14.34 -15.72 -5.59
C GLY A 645 14.99 -14.74 -4.58
N HIS A 646 15.87 -13.87 -5.06
CA HIS A 646 16.49 -12.84 -4.22
C HIS A 646 15.45 -11.83 -3.68
N HIS A 647 14.53 -11.36 -4.52
CA HIS A 647 13.45 -10.47 -4.08
C HIS A 647 12.46 -11.14 -3.13
N PHE A 648 12.19 -12.43 -3.34
CA PHE A 648 11.41 -13.23 -2.41
C PHE A 648 12.08 -13.30 -1.04
N ASP A 649 13.39 -13.53 -0.98
CA ASP A 649 14.12 -13.59 0.29
C ASP A 649 14.08 -12.24 1.03
N ILE A 650 14.22 -11.10 0.31
CA ILE A 650 14.09 -9.75 0.90
C ILE A 650 12.68 -9.55 1.48
N ARG A 651 11.63 -9.86 0.71
CA ARG A 651 10.23 -9.70 1.18
C ARG A 651 9.93 -10.60 2.36
N LYS A 652 10.42 -11.84 2.31
CA LYS A 652 10.28 -12.81 3.40
C LYS A 652 10.94 -12.27 4.67
N GLN A 653 12.16 -11.74 4.56
CA GLN A 653 12.85 -11.14 5.69
C GLN A 653 12.05 -9.96 6.25
N LEU A 654 11.63 -9.03 5.40
CA LEU A 654 10.82 -7.87 5.81
C LEU A 654 9.54 -8.28 6.56
N LEU A 655 8.85 -9.32 6.07
CA LEU A 655 7.68 -9.90 6.74
C LEU A 655 8.04 -10.52 8.10
N GLU A 656 9.14 -11.25 8.20
CA GLU A 656 9.56 -11.89 9.46
C GLU A 656 9.85 -10.88 10.57
N TYR A 657 10.42 -9.71 10.22
CA TYR A 657 10.62 -8.61 11.16
C TYR A 657 9.28 -7.91 11.49
N ASP A 658 8.43 -7.62 10.50
CA ASP A 658 7.13 -7.00 10.75
C ASP A 658 6.17 -7.93 11.52
N ASP A 659 6.29 -9.25 11.41
CA ASP A 659 5.51 -10.21 12.22
C ASP A 659 5.75 -10.06 13.73
N VAL A 660 6.97 -9.64 14.12
CA VAL A 660 7.28 -9.31 15.53
C VAL A 660 6.56 -8.03 15.94
N MET A 661 6.67 -6.99 15.12
CA MET A 661 6.00 -5.70 15.35
C MET A 661 4.48 -5.84 15.30
N ASN A 662 3.93 -6.69 14.44
CA ASN A 662 2.51 -6.88 14.27
C ASN A 662 1.86 -7.46 15.53
N LYS A 663 2.52 -8.41 16.22
CA LYS A 663 2.02 -8.92 17.51
C LYS A 663 1.97 -7.83 18.58
N GLN A 664 3.00 -6.99 18.66
CA GLN A 664 3.03 -5.87 19.60
C GLN A 664 1.95 -4.84 19.25
N ARG A 665 1.79 -4.54 17.97
CA ARG A 665 0.78 -3.64 17.42
C ARG A 665 -0.65 -4.12 17.70
N GLU A 666 -0.93 -5.41 17.52
CA GLU A 666 -2.23 -6.00 17.85
C GLU A 666 -2.60 -5.75 19.31
N VAL A 667 -1.68 -5.97 20.24
CA VAL A 667 -1.91 -5.72 21.67
C VAL A 667 -2.16 -4.24 21.93
N ILE A 668 -1.33 -3.34 21.40
CA ILE A 668 -1.47 -1.89 21.61
C ILE A 668 -2.76 -1.36 20.97
N TYR A 669 -3.10 -1.78 19.76
CA TYR A 669 -4.30 -1.32 19.06
C TYR A 669 -5.58 -1.87 19.71
N GLN A 670 -5.57 -3.10 20.20
CA GLN A 670 -6.66 -3.64 21.01
C GLN A 670 -6.84 -2.85 22.30
N HIS A 671 -5.74 -2.58 23.02
CA HIS A 671 -5.78 -1.79 24.25
C HIS A 671 -6.29 -0.37 23.99
N ARG A 672 -5.75 0.30 22.96
CA ARG A 672 -6.19 1.64 22.53
C ARG A 672 -7.68 1.66 22.18
N ARG A 673 -8.17 0.68 21.43
CA ARG A 673 -9.58 0.58 21.03
C ARG A 673 -10.49 0.32 22.23
N ALA A 674 -10.04 -0.49 23.19
CA ALA A 674 -10.75 -0.71 24.45
C ALA A 674 -10.88 0.58 25.26
N VAL A 675 -9.80 1.38 25.36
CA VAL A 675 -9.82 2.70 26.01
C VAL A 675 -10.73 3.69 25.27
N LEU A 676 -10.68 3.70 23.93
CA LEU A 676 -11.47 4.61 23.11
C LEU A 676 -12.98 4.31 23.17
N GLY A 677 -13.36 3.02 23.24
CA GLY A 677 -14.75 2.56 23.35
C GLY A 677 -15.26 2.38 24.78
N GLY A 678 -14.37 2.39 25.77
CA GLY A 678 -14.71 2.20 27.18
C GLY A 678 -15.52 3.37 27.73
N THR A 679 -16.66 3.06 28.34
CA THR A 679 -17.47 4.04 29.09
C THR A 679 -16.96 4.21 30.52
N ASN A 680 -16.28 3.20 31.07
CA ASN A 680 -15.69 3.22 32.40
C ASN A 680 -14.40 2.40 32.41
N LEU A 681 -13.28 3.04 32.79
CA LEU A 681 -11.94 2.45 32.85
C LEU A 681 -11.45 2.24 34.29
N LYS A 682 -12.35 2.39 35.29
CA LYS A 682 -12.02 2.32 36.72
C LYS A 682 -11.36 1.00 37.10
N ASP A 683 -11.91 -0.11 36.62
CA ASP A 683 -11.41 -1.44 36.98
C ASP A 683 -10.05 -1.71 36.34
N ASP A 684 -9.84 -1.24 35.10
CA ASP A 684 -8.53 -1.33 34.44
C ASP A 684 -7.47 -0.54 35.21
N LEU A 685 -7.78 0.69 35.63
CA LEU A 685 -6.87 1.51 36.43
C LEU A 685 -6.60 0.92 37.81
N ARG A 686 -7.60 0.31 38.46
CA ARG A 686 -7.41 -0.41 39.73
C ARG A 686 -6.46 -1.60 39.56
N ASN A 687 -6.59 -2.36 38.48
CA ASN A 687 -5.65 -3.44 38.16
C ASN A 687 -4.23 -2.90 37.89
N MET A 688 -4.10 -1.74 37.22
CA MET A 688 -2.80 -1.08 37.03
C MET A 688 -2.17 -0.64 38.36
N ILE A 689 -2.97 -0.06 39.26
CA ILE A 689 -2.54 0.31 40.62
C ILE A 689 -2.04 -0.92 41.37
N ASP A 690 -2.82 -2.00 41.39
CA ASP A 690 -2.48 -3.22 42.12
C ASP A 690 -1.17 -3.83 41.61
N GLY A 691 -0.96 -3.82 40.28
CA GLY A 691 0.27 -4.29 39.65
C GLY A 691 1.47 -3.40 39.96
N LEU A 692 1.32 -2.07 39.97
CA LEU A 692 2.42 -1.16 40.26
C LEU A 692 2.84 -1.24 41.73
N VAL A 693 1.90 -1.36 42.66
CA VAL A 693 2.17 -1.58 44.09
C VAL A 693 2.92 -2.90 44.29
N GLU A 694 2.51 -3.97 43.60
CA GLU A 694 3.17 -5.27 43.68
C GLU A 694 4.60 -5.23 43.11
N SER A 695 4.80 -4.57 41.96
CA SER A 695 6.13 -4.33 41.38
C SER A 695 7.04 -3.53 42.29
N ALA A 696 6.53 -2.46 42.91
CA ALA A 696 7.29 -1.66 43.88
C ALA A 696 7.71 -2.53 45.08
N LEU A 697 6.80 -3.33 45.64
CA LEU A 697 7.13 -4.21 46.76
C LEU A 697 8.11 -5.33 46.38
N ASN A 698 8.07 -5.83 45.14
CA ASN A 698 9.06 -6.78 44.65
C ASN A 698 10.48 -6.21 44.61
N ILE A 699 10.62 -4.91 44.32
CA ILE A 699 11.92 -4.22 44.21
C ILE A 699 12.44 -3.81 45.60
N TYR A 700 11.62 -3.15 46.41
CA TYR A 700 12.05 -2.54 47.68
C TYR A 700 11.82 -3.43 48.90
N CYS A 701 10.93 -4.42 48.81
CA CYS A 701 10.61 -5.36 49.88
C CYS A 701 10.57 -6.82 49.40
N PRO A 702 11.66 -7.37 48.80
CA PRO A 702 11.66 -8.72 48.22
C PRO A 702 11.27 -9.79 49.24
N ALA A 703 10.51 -10.80 48.79
CA ALA A 703 10.00 -11.87 49.67
C ALA A 703 11.13 -12.75 50.24
N GLU A 704 12.28 -12.77 49.56
CA GLU A 704 13.47 -13.53 49.91
C GLU A 704 14.31 -12.83 50.99
N GLN A 705 14.06 -11.54 51.26
CA GLN A 705 14.78 -10.74 52.24
C GLN A 705 14.02 -10.61 53.55
N TYR A 706 14.75 -10.51 54.65
CA TYR A 706 14.14 -10.28 55.96
C TYR A 706 13.54 -8.86 56.03
N PRO A 707 12.42 -8.65 56.74
CA PRO A 707 11.77 -7.34 56.85
C PRO A 707 12.65 -6.19 57.37
N GLU A 708 13.74 -6.51 58.05
CA GLU A 708 14.73 -5.55 58.55
C GLU A 708 15.61 -4.99 57.41
N GLU A 709 15.79 -5.75 56.33
CA GLU A 709 16.59 -5.39 55.15
C GLU A 709 15.77 -4.65 54.08
N TRP A 710 14.45 -4.52 54.27
CA TRP A 710 13.58 -3.80 53.34
C TRP A 710 13.88 -2.30 53.29
N ASP A 711 13.97 -1.78 52.07
CA ASP A 711 14.15 -0.36 51.78
C ASP A 711 12.81 0.39 51.83
N MET A 712 12.34 0.62 53.05
CA MET A 712 11.11 1.37 53.31
C MET A 712 11.22 2.85 52.89
N LYS A 713 12.43 3.41 52.82
CA LYS A 713 12.63 4.80 52.38
C LYS A 713 12.45 4.91 50.87
N GLY A 714 13.09 4.03 50.09
CA GLY A 714 12.91 3.96 48.64
C GLY A 714 11.46 3.68 48.26
N LEU A 715 10.76 2.81 49.00
CA LEU A 715 9.34 2.56 48.80
C LEU A 715 8.48 3.81 49.07
N ALA A 716 8.74 4.53 50.17
CA ALA A 716 8.01 5.76 50.49
C ALA A 716 8.24 6.88 49.48
N GLU A 717 9.49 7.07 49.02
CA GLU A 717 9.83 8.04 47.98
C GLU A 717 9.12 7.71 46.65
N LEU A 718 9.14 6.44 46.22
CA LEU A 718 8.44 6.02 45.00
C LEU A 718 6.93 6.22 45.12
N MET A 719 6.30 5.83 46.23
CA MET A 719 4.85 6.02 46.39
C MET A 719 4.47 7.51 46.43
N HIS A 720 5.31 8.35 47.03
CA HIS A 720 5.10 9.79 47.03
C HIS A 720 5.23 10.37 45.62
N SER A 721 6.28 10.01 44.88
CA SER A 721 6.51 10.51 43.52
C SER A 721 5.45 10.01 42.53
N GLN A 722 4.92 8.80 42.72
CA GLN A 722 4.03 8.14 41.77
C GLN A 722 2.54 8.42 42.04
N PHE A 723 2.15 8.53 43.31
CA PHE A 723 0.75 8.67 43.72
C PHE A 723 0.46 9.99 44.47
N GLY A 724 1.49 10.81 44.75
CA GLY A 724 1.36 12.01 45.57
C GLY A 724 1.02 11.70 47.04
N PHE A 725 1.22 10.45 47.49
CA PHE A 725 0.88 9.97 48.83
C PHE A 725 2.15 9.66 49.63
N ASP A 726 2.25 10.25 50.82
CA ASP A 726 3.34 9.97 51.76
C ASP A 726 2.93 8.85 52.74
N ILE A 727 3.50 7.65 52.56
CA ILE A 727 3.24 6.48 53.42
C ILE A 727 3.64 6.76 54.89
N ALA A 728 4.56 7.70 55.12
CA ALA A 728 5.03 8.05 56.45
C ALA A 728 4.16 9.10 57.16
N GLN A 729 3.27 9.80 56.45
CA GLN A 729 2.39 10.80 57.07
C GLN A 729 1.16 10.15 57.72
N GLY A 730 1.27 9.94 59.04
CA GLY A 730 0.15 9.51 59.91
C GLY A 730 0.55 8.58 61.04
N LYS A 731 1.72 7.93 60.94
CA LYS A 731 2.30 7.08 61.99
C LYS A 731 3.67 7.67 62.33
N GLY A 732 3.81 8.29 63.50
CA GLY A 732 4.98 9.08 63.92
C GLY A 732 6.27 8.28 64.17
N ASP A 733 6.52 7.19 63.45
CA ASP A 733 7.58 6.21 63.67
C ASP A 733 8.48 5.94 62.44
N GLY A 734 8.31 6.67 61.34
CA GLY A 734 9.16 6.53 60.17
C GLY A 734 9.05 5.17 59.47
N GLY A 735 7.94 4.44 59.66
CA GLY A 735 7.66 3.18 58.98
C GLY A 735 8.04 1.90 59.76
N GLU A 736 8.46 2.01 61.02
CA GLU A 736 8.75 0.85 61.87
C GLU A 736 7.53 -0.05 62.12
N ALA A 737 6.33 0.51 62.29
CA ALA A 737 5.09 -0.27 62.43
C ALA A 737 4.68 -1.02 61.16
N LEU A 738 5.18 -0.64 59.97
CA LEU A 738 4.87 -1.31 58.70
C LEU A 738 5.73 -2.56 58.48
N ARG A 739 6.93 -2.61 59.08
CA ARG A 739 7.83 -3.77 59.01
C ARG A 739 7.30 -4.99 59.79
N THR A 740 6.45 -4.77 60.79
CA THR A 740 5.94 -5.82 61.69
C THR A 740 4.71 -6.55 61.18
N ILE A 741 4.01 -6.03 60.15
CA ILE A 741 2.69 -6.52 59.70
C ILE A 741 2.83 -7.71 58.72
N GLY A 742 4.02 -7.96 58.20
CA GLY A 742 4.28 -8.99 57.18
C GLY A 742 3.93 -8.51 55.77
N ARG A 743 4.55 -9.14 54.75
CA ARG A 743 4.49 -8.68 53.36
C ARG A 743 3.08 -8.67 52.79
N ASP A 744 2.30 -9.72 53.01
CA ASP A 744 0.94 -9.82 52.46
C ASP A 744 0.00 -8.75 53.04
N ALA A 745 0.14 -8.44 54.32
CA ALA A 745 -0.63 -7.37 54.95
C ALA A 745 -0.19 -5.98 54.46
N LEU A 746 1.11 -5.79 54.20
CA LEU A 746 1.65 -4.56 53.62
C LEU A 746 1.14 -4.31 52.20
N VAL A 747 1.05 -5.35 51.37
CA VAL A 747 0.46 -5.27 50.02
C VAL A 747 -0.98 -4.77 50.08
N GLU A 748 -1.81 -5.40 50.91
CA GLU A 748 -3.23 -5.06 51.02
C GLU A 748 -3.46 -3.69 51.66
N ASP A 749 -2.63 -3.29 52.63
CA ASP A 749 -2.68 -1.96 53.23
C ASP A 749 -2.39 -0.87 52.19
N LEU A 750 -1.32 -1.04 51.40
CA LEU A 750 -0.95 -0.09 50.34
C LEU A 750 -2.00 -0.03 49.22
N ARG A 751 -2.50 -1.18 48.77
CA ARG A 751 -3.59 -1.23 47.76
C ARG A 751 -4.81 -0.47 48.24
N THR A 752 -5.20 -0.66 49.50
CA THR A 752 -6.36 0.03 50.09
C THR A 752 -6.15 1.53 50.12
N HIS A 753 -5.00 2.01 50.61
CA HIS A 753 -4.69 3.44 50.69
C HIS A 753 -4.65 4.12 49.31
N VAL A 754 -4.03 3.49 48.30
CA VAL A 754 -3.97 4.05 46.95
C VAL A 754 -5.34 4.07 46.28
N ARG A 755 -6.17 3.04 46.49
CA ARG A 755 -7.56 3.01 46.00
C ARG A 755 -8.42 4.10 46.64
N GLU A 756 -8.27 4.32 47.95
CA GLU A 756 -8.95 5.43 48.63
C GLU A 756 -8.50 6.79 48.10
N ALA A 757 -7.21 6.98 47.84
CA ALA A 757 -6.69 8.21 47.26
C ALA A 757 -7.27 8.48 45.86
N TYR A 758 -7.38 7.44 45.04
CA TYR A 758 -8.06 7.51 43.75
C TYR A 758 -9.55 7.87 43.90
N ASP A 759 -10.28 7.22 44.82
CA ASP A 759 -11.71 7.48 45.03
C ASP A 759 -11.96 8.90 45.59
N ARG A 760 -11.08 9.44 46.44
CA ARG A 760 -11.12 10.86 46.87
C ARG A 760 -10.93 11.80 45.69
N ARG A 761 -10.00 11.47 44.80
CA ARG A 761 -9.73 12.29 43.61
C ARG A 761 -10.92 12.34 42.65
N GLU A 762 -11.61 11.21 42.48
CA GLU A 762 -12.85 11.14 41.70
C GLU A 762 -13.95 12.03 42.30
N GLN A 763 -14.02 12.14 43.63
CA GLN A 763 -14.93 13.07 44.31
C GLN A 763 -14.54 14.53 44.07
N ASP A 764 -13.24 14.86 44.11
CA ASP A 764 -12.74 16.22 43.92
C ASP A 764 -12.93 16.76 42.49
N LEU A 765 -12.76 15.89 41.48
CA LEU A 765 -12.83 16.24 40.06
C LEU A 765 -14.23 16.07 39.46
N SER A 766 -15.16 15.45 40.17
CA SER A 766 -16.42 14.88 39.68
C SER A 766 -16.24 13.62 38.80
N PRO A 767 -17.19 12.65 38.84
CA PRO A 767 -17.06 11.41 38.09
C PRO A 767 -16.94 11.59 36.57
N GLU A 768 -17.69 12.53 35.98
CA GLU A 768 -17.70 12.75 34.52
C GLU A 768 -16.35 13.26 34.01
N LEU A 769 -15.78 14.26 34.68
CA LEU A 769 -14.45 14.79 34.34
C LEU A 769 -13.36 13.74 34.63
N MET A 770 -13.49 12.96 35.70
CA MET A 770 -12.55 11.89 36.01
C MET A 770 -12.50 10.85 34.87
N ARG A 771 -13.66 10.33 34.41
CA ARG A 771 -13.71 9.40 33.27
C ARG A 771 -13.12 10.00 31.99
N PHE A 772 -13.37 11.28 31.75
CA PHE A 772 -12.79 11.98 30.59
C PHE A 772 -11.26 12.09 30.70
N LEU A 773 -10.72 12.45 31.86
CA LEU A 773 -9.28 12.59 32.11
C LEU A 773 -8.56 11.25 32.00
N GLU A 774 -9.12 10.18 32.56
CA GLU A 774 -8.58 8.83 32.44
C GLU A 774 -8.43 8.40 30.99
N LYS A 775 -9.51 8.54 30.21
CA LYS A 775 -9.51 8.21 28.79
C LYS A 775 -8.45 9.03 28.04
N THR A 776 -8.42 10.33 28.29
CA THR A 776 -7.51 11.25 27.60
C THR A 776 -6.05 10.96 27.94
N PHE A 777 -5.72 10.78 29.22
CA PHE A 777 -4.36 10.51 29.66
C PHE A 777 -3.88 9.13 29.23
N MET A 778 -4.70 8.09 29.35
CA MET A 778 -4.35 6.76 28.86
C MET A 778 -4.02 6.79 27.36
N LEU A 779 -4.87 7.40 26.53
CA LEU A 779 -4.62 7.49 25.09
C LEU A 779 -3.35 8.28 24.77
N GLN A 780 -3.12 9.41 25.45
CA GLN A 780 -1.90 10.22 25.25
C GLN A 780 -0.63 9.49 25.66
N VAL A 781 -0.64 8.80 26.80
CA VAL A 781 0.50 8.04 27.31
C VAL A 781 0.79 6.84 26.42
N ILE A 782 -0.23 6.07 26.02
CA ILE A 782 -0.10 4.98 25.06
C ILE A 782 0.52 5.49 23.76
N ASP A 783 -0.01 6.57 23.19
CA ASP A 783 0.49 7.10 21.92
C ASP A 783 1.92 7.61 22.01
N HIS A 784 2.28 8.29 23.09
CA HIS A 784 3.62 8.83 23.27
C HIS A 784 4.64 7.70 23.34
N HIS A 785 4.46 6.77 24.28
CA HIS A 785 5.42 5.68 24.45
C HIS A 785 5.41 4.70 23.28
N TRP A 786 4.28 4.52 22.59
CA TRP A 786 4.23 3.69 21.39
C TRP A 786 5.06 4.29 20.25
N LYS A 787 5.03 5.61 20.05
CA LYS A 787 5.88 6.27 19.05
C LYS A 787 7.37 6.09 19.37
N ASP A 788 7.76 6.30 20.62
CA ASP A 788 9.14 6.11 21.06
C ASP A 788 9.59 4.66 20.91
N HIS A 789 8.69 3.72 21.18
CA HIS A 789 8.93 2.30 20.94
C HIS A 789 9.09 1.98 19.45
N LEU A 790 8.26 2.54 18.56
CA LEU A 790 8.42 2.36 17.11
C LEU A 790 9.81 2.84 16.64
N LEU A 791 10.26 4.00 17.12
CA LEU A 791 11.59 4.53 16.83
C LEU A 791 12.70 3.62 17.36
N GLY A 792 12.59 3.17 18.62
CA GLY A 792 13.53 2.22 19.20
C GLY A 792 13.60 0.89 18.43
N MET A 793 12.46 0.42 17.92
CA MET A 793 12.39 -0.81 17.11
C MET A 793 12.98 -0.64 15.70
N ASP A 794 12.87 0.55 15.10
CA ASP A 794 13.54 0.89 13.84
C ASP A 794 15.07 0.92 14.03
N HIS A 795 15.57 1.59 15.08
CA HIS A 795 17.00 1.58 15.44
C HIS A 795 17.53 0.16 15.70
N LEU A 796 16.76 -0.64 16.44
CA LEU A 796 17.12 -2.03 16.75
C LEU A 796 17.24 -2.87 15.47
N ARG A 797 16.30 -2.72 14.52
CA ARG A 797 16.29 -3.47 13.26
C ARG A 797 17.57 -3.20 12.45
N ASP A 798 18.03 -1.96 12.42
CA ASP A 798 19.22 -1.57 11.67
C ASP A 798 20.52 -2.06 12.33
N GLY A 799 20.58 -2.04 13.66
CA GLY A 799 21.76 -2.50 14.42
C GLY A 799 21.91 -4.02 14.52
N ILE A 800 20.83 -4.79 14.39
CA ILE A 800 20.84 -6.23 14.70
C ILE A 800 21.63 -7.07 13.67
N GLY A 801 21.76 -6.60 12.43
CA GLY A 801 22.41 -7.35 11.35
C GLY A 801 23.87 -7.72 11.67
N LEU A 802 24.56 -6.88 12.44
CA LEU A 802 25.95 -7.07 12.83
C LEU A 802 26.15 -8.17 13.88
N ARG A 803 25.09 -8.57 14.59
CA ARG A 803 25.14 -9.74 15.50
C ARG A 803 25.23 -11.07 14.77
N GLY A 804 24.89 -11.09 13.48
CA GLY A 804 25.07 -12.26 12.60
C GLY A 804 26.54 -12.71 12.50
N TYR A 805 27.50 -11.80 12.71
CA TYR A 805 28.93 -12.13 12.76
C TYR A 805 29.29 -13.05 13.95
N GLY A 806 28.49 -13.04 15.02
CA GLY A 806 28.64 -13.91 16.19
C GLY A 806 28.01 -15.30 16.07
N GLN A 807 27.63 -15.74 14.86
CA GLN A 807 26.89 -16.99 14.60
C GLN A 807 25.54 -17.11 15.31
N LYS A 808 24.96 -15.99 15.73
CA LYS A 808 23.59 -15.92 16.26
C LYS A 808 22.63 -15.51 15.15
N ASP A 809 21.43 -16.05 15.16
CA ASP A 809 20.36 -15.65 14.23
C ASP A 809 19.87 -14.24 14.60
N PRO A 810 20.04 -13.23 13.72
CA PRO A 810 19.62 -11.85 14.00
C PRO A 810 18.13 -11.72 14.30
N LEU A 811 17.26 -12.55 13.68
CA LEU A 811 15.82 -12.49 13.89
C LEU A 811 15.43 -12.96 15.30
N ILE A 812 16.16 -13.94 15.85
CA ILE A 812 15.91 -14.43 17.22
C ILE A 812 16.32 -13.37 18.24
N GLU A 813 17.47 -12.72 18.03
CA GLU A 813 17.94 -11.64 18.90
C GLU A 813 16.99 -10.43 18.81
N TYR A 814 16.55 -10.05 17.60
CA TYR A 814 15.54 -9.00 17.40
C TYR A 814 14.24 -9.29 18.15
N LYS A 815 13.75 -10.55 18.09
CA LYS A 815 12.55 -10.97 18.84
C LYS A 815 12.72 -10.84 20.34
N ARG A 816 13.89 -11.22 20.86
CA ARG A 816 14.18 -11.17 22.29
C ARG A 816 14.27 -9.72 22.78
N GLU A 817 15.12 -8.91 22.16
CA GLU A 817 15.31 -7.51 22.57
C GLU A 817 14.04 -6.68 22.33
N GLY A 818 13.35 -6.93 21.21
CA GLY A 818 12.07 -6.28 20.94
C GLY A 818 10.99 -6.63 21.96
N TYR A 819 10.99 -7.85 22.51
CA TYR A 819 10.09 -8.24 23.60
C TYR A 819 10.44 -7.57 24.93
N ASP A 820 11.73 -7.45 25.25
CA ASP A 820 12.20 -6.78 26.46
C ASP A 820 11.84 -5.27 26.42
N LEU A 821 12.05 -4.61 25.27
CA LEU A 821 11.64 -3.22 25.04
C LEU A 821 10.11 -3.05 25.17
N PHE A 822 9.34 -3.98 24.58
CA PHE A 822 7.88 -3.95 24.65
C PHE A 822 7.33 -4.19 26.06
N SER A 823 7.95 -5.08 26.83
CA SER A 823 7.58 -5.31 28.23
C SER A 823 7.85 -4.07 29.07
N GLY A 824 9.00 -3.43 28.88
CA GLY A 824 9.32 -2.15 29.52
C GLY A 824 8.36 -1.02 29.12
N LEU A 825 7.95 -0.96 27.84
CA LEU A 825 6.92 -0.05 27.35
C LEU A 825 5.61 -0.20 28.12
N MET A 826 5.12 -1.44 28.30
CA MET A 826 3.86 -1.70 28.98
C MET A 826 3.88 -1.25 30.44
N GLU A 827 5.01 -1.43 31.14
CA GLU A 827 5.17 -0.94 32.52
C GLU A 827 5.23 0.59 32.58
N ARG A 828 5.95 1.25 31.65
CA ARG A 828 5.97 2.71 31.56
C ARG A 828 4.59 3.29 31.29
N ILE A 829 3.79 2.67 30.41
CA ILE A 829 2.41 3.11 30.15
C ILE A 829 1.58 3.10 31.44
N LYS A 830 1.67 2.04 32.26
CA LYS A 830 0.97 1.96 33.54
C LYS A 830 1.43 3.06 34.50
N SER A 831 2.75 3.20 34.67
CA SER A 831 3.35 4.19 35.59
C SER A 831 2.97 5.61 35.20
N ASP A 832 3.19 6.01 33.95
CA ASP A 832 2.97 7.39 33.52
C ASP A 832 1.48 7.75 33.46
N THR A 833 0.61 6.78 33.17
CA THR A 833 -0.85 6.99 33.22
C THR A 833 -1.28 7.34 34.64
N LEU A 834 -0.85 6.53 35.62
CA LEU A 834 -1.18 6.76 37.01
C LEU A 834 -0.55 8.06 37.52
N ASP A 835 0.72 8.31 37.20
CA ASP A 835 1.41 9.54 37.61
C ASP A 835 0.65 10.79 37.16
N ARG A 836 0.31 10.90 35.87
CA ARG A 836 -0.44 12.04 35.34
C ARG A 836 -1.81 12.17 35.99
N LEU A 837 -2.48 11.04 36.22
CA LEU A 837 -3.79 11.02 36.88
C LEU A 837 -3.70 11.46 38.34
N PHE A 838 -2.64 11.10 39.06
CA PHE A 838 -2.41 11.45 40.46
C PHE A 838 -1.73 12.81 40.67
N HIS A 839 -1.25 13.47 39.61
CA HIS A 839 -0.68 14.81 39.69
C HIS A 839 -1.50 15.91 39.02
N VAL A 840 -2.56 15.57 38.27
CA VAL A 840 -3.45 16.57 37.65
C VAL A 840 -4.14 17.44 38.71
N GLN A 841 -3.96 18.76 38.63
CA GLN A 841 -4.65 19.73 39.48
C GLN A 841 -5.82 20.36 38.71
N ALA A 842 -7.01 20.34 39.29
CA ALA A 842 -8.16 21.05 38.73
C ALA A 842 -7.95 22.55 38.93
N VAL A 843 -7.80 23.33 37.86
CA VAL A 843 -7.88 24.79 37.96
C VAL A 843 -9.35 25.12 38.24
N ARG A 844 -9.69 25.35 39.51
CA ARG A 844 -10.99 25.92 39.88
C ARG A 844 -11.02 27.35 39.33
N HIS A 845 -11.82 27.58 38.31
CA HIS A 845 -12.27 28.93 38.00
C HIS A 845 -13.14 29.39 39.18
N GLU A 846 -12.55 30.09 40.14
CA GLU A 846 -13.34 30.90 41.07
C GLU A 846 -14.18 31.87 40.23
N GLU A 847 -15.48 31.88 40.50
CA GLU A 847 -16.41 32.87 39.94
C GLU A 847 -15.85 34.27 40.21
N GLN A 848 -15.26 34.89 39.20
CA GLN A 848 -14.95 36.31 39.25
C GLN A 848 -16.26 37.09 39.37
N PRO A 849 -16.36 38.08 40.26
CA PRO A 849 -17.55 38.91 40.37
C PRO A 849 -17.77 39.63 39.03
N THR A 850 -19.01 39.54 38.54
CA THR A 850 -19.55 40.21 37.35
C THR A 850 -18.87 41.55 37.04
N ALA A 851 -18.09 41.61 35.96
CA ALA A 851 -17.63 42.86 35.36
C ALA A 851 -17.61 42.77 33.81
N ALA A 852 -18.58 43.49 33.21
CA ALA A 852 -18.73 43.93 31.81
C ALA A 852 -18.82 42.86 30.69
N PRO A 853 -19.66 43.10 29.66
CA PRO A 853 -19.79 42.18 28.53
C PRO A 853 -18.54 42.21 27.66
N THR A 854 -17.81 41.10 27.64
CA THR A 854 -16.74 40.84 26.67
C THR A 854 -17.32 40.67 25.26
N PRO A 855 -16.62 41.15 24.21
CA PRO A 855 -17.03 40.94 22.82
C PRO A 855 -17.02 39.44 22.48
N PRO A 856 -17.80 39.01 21.46
CA PRO A 856 -17.88 37.61 21.07
C PRO A 856 -16.48 37.06 20.74
N PRO A 857 -16.22 35.77 21.04
CA PRO A 857 -14.94 35.16 20.73
C PRO A 857 -14.67 35.29 19.22
N PRO A 858 -13.44 35.58 18.81
CA PRO A 858 -13.09 35.47 17.40
C PRO A 858 -13.40 34.04 16.93
N PRO A 859 -13.84 33.86 15.68
CA PRO A 859 -14.11 32.53 15.14
C PRO A 859 -12.90 31.63 15.40
N VAL A 860 -13.15 30.42 15.88
CA VAL A 860 -12.14 29.38 16.04
C VAL A 860 -11.51 29.17 14.67
N ILE A 861 -10.38 29.83 14.42
CA ILE A 861 -9.51 29.49 13.32
C ILE A 861 -8.96 28.12 13.70
N SER A 862 -9.53 27.08 13.07
CA SER A 862 -8.99 25.74 13.09
C SER A 862 -7.48 25.84 12.92
N ARG A 863 -6.72 25.50 13.97
CA ARG A 863 -5.27 25.33 13.80
C ARG A 863 -5.10 24.31 12.67
N PRO A 864 -4.34 24.61 11.61
CA PRO A 864 -4.04 23.60 10.60
C PRO A 864 -3.41 22.42 11.35
N GLN A 865 -3.98 21.22 11.17
CA GLN A 865 -3.36 20.01 11.68
C GLN A 865 -1.93 19.93 11.12
N PRO A 866 -0.93 19.49 11.90
CA PRO A 866 0.41 19.28 11.37
C PRO A 866 0.33 18.37 10.14
N THR A 867 1.03 18.75 9.08
CA THR A 867 1.01 18.03 7.80
C THR A 867 1.64 16.65 8.00
N LEU A 868 0.81 15.60 7.99
CA LEU A 868 1.28 14.21 8.05
C LEU A 868 1.90 13.82 6.70
N ILE A 869 3.07 13.18 6.74
CA ILE A 869 3.73 12.69 5.52
C ILE A 869 3.41 11.20 5.38
N LEU A 870 2.86 10.83 4.22
CA LEU A 870 2.44 9.47 3.90
C LEU A 870 3.42 8.88 2.88
N ASN A 871 4.04 7.75 3.19
CA ASN A 871 4.88 7.05 2.23
C ASN A 871 4.01 6.25 1.23
N ARG A 872 3.56 6.93 0.17
CA ARG A 872 2.68 6.36 -0.85
C ARG A 872 3.49 6.06 -2.10
N GLY A 873 3.42 4.83 -2.59
CA GLY A 873 4.12 4.32 -3.78
C GLY A 873 3.80 5.02 -5.12
N GLU A 874 2.88 5.99 -5.17
CA GLU A 874 2.54 6.75 -6.38
C GLU A 874 2.88 8.26 -6.27
N GLU A 875 3.16 8.90 -7.42
CA GLU A 875 3.54 10.32 -7.52
C GLU A 875 2.37 11.28 -7.20
N PRO A 876 2.62 12.43 -6.57
CA PRO A 876 1.68 13.55 -6.60
C PRO A 876 1.71 14.23 -7.98
N VAL A 877 0.54 14.41 -8.59
CA VAL A 877 0.38 15.25 -9.77
C VAL A 877 0.37 16.72 -9.31
N ALA A 878 1.41 17.50 -9.62
CA ALA A 878 1.37 18.97 -9.58
C ALA A 878 1.18 19.52 -11.02
N PRO A 879 0.66 20.75 -11.26
CA PRO A 879 0.45 21.92 -10.35
C PRO A 879 -0.96 22.58 -10.47
N GLN A 880 -1.44 23.52 -9.66
CA GLN A 880 -0.97 24.91 -9.44
C GLN A 880 -1.54 25.52 -8.13
N THR A 881 -0.76 26.47 -7.61
CA THR A 881 -1.10 27.47 -6.60
C THR A 881 -2.54 28.00 -6.70
N VAL A 882 -3.27 27.94 -5.59
CA VAL A 882 -4.43 28.81 -5.37
C VAL A 882 -3.89 30.24 -5.31
N GLN A 883 -3.90 30.94 -6.45
CA GLN A 883 -3.78 32.39 -6.44
C GLN A 883 -5.03 32.93 -5.76
N HIS A 884 -4.85 33.60 -4.62
CA HIS A 884 -5.88 34.47 -4.08
C HIS A 884 -6.34 35.43 -5.17
N SER A 885 -7.61 35.33 -5.59
CA SER A 885 -8.28 36.31 -6.43
C SER A 885 -8.64 37.54 -5.57
N ASP A 886 -7.63 38.27 -5.12
CA ASP A 886 -7.80 39.66 -4.72
C ASP A 886 -7.01 40.50 -5.73
N ASP A 887 -7.74 41.16 -6.64
CA ASP A 887 -7.18 42.09 -7.62
C ASP A 887 -6.30 43.12 -6.89
N LYS A 888 -4.97 42.97 -7.01
CA LYS A 888 -4.03 43.97 -6.52
C LYS A 888 -4.21 45.25 -7.35
N VAL A 889 -4.92 46.21 -6.78
CA VAL A 889 -5.14 47.54 -7.38
C VAL A 889 -3.79 48.15 -7.75
N GLY A 890 -3.56 48.36 -9.04
CA GLY A 890 -2.32 48.94 -9.56
C GLY A 890 -2.14 50.37 -9.08
N ARG A 891 -0.89 50.81 -8.90
CA ARG A 891 -0.56 52.17 -8.41
C ARG A 891 -1.27 53.31 -9.17
N ASN A 892 -1.65 53.10 -10.43
CA ASN A 892 -2.30 54.10 -11.27
C ASN A 892 -3.82 53.88 -11.45
N ASP A 893 -4.40 52.83 -10.88
CA ASP A 893 -5.82 52.51 -11.00
C ASP A 893 -6.67 53.38 -10.06
N PRO A 894 -7.98 53.55 -10.33
CA PRO A 894 -8.89 54.25 -9.43
C PRO A 894 -8.84 53.62 -8.05
N CYS A 895 -8.71 54.43 -7.02
CA CYS A 895 -8.61 53.92 -5.67
C CYS A 895 -9.96 53.30 -5.23
N PRO A 896 -9.96 52.07 -4.69
CA PRO A 896 -11.18 51.33 -4.34
C PRO A 896 -11.99 52.00 -3.20
N CYS A 897 -11.47 53.02 -2.53
CA CYS A 897 -12.24 53.81 -1.56
C CYS A 897 -13.30 54.73 -2.20
N GLY A 898 -13.41 54.75 -3.54
CA GLY A 898 -14.42 55.55 -4.27
C GLY A 898 -14.08 57.05 -4.38
N SER A 899 -12.88 57.47 -4.01
CA SER A 899 -12.46 58.89 -4.02
C SER A 899 -12.27 59.50 -5.42
N GLY A 900 -12.34 58.69 -6.49
CA GLY A 900 -12.09 59.11 -7.87
C GLY A 900 -10.62 59.41 -8.20
N LYS A 901 -9.68 59.31 -7.24
CA LYS A 901 -8.24 59.52 -7.43
C LYS A 901 -7.49 58.20 -7.67
N LYS A 902 -6.32 58.26 -8.33
CA LYS A 902 -5.43 57.09 -8.55
C LYS A 902 -4.85 56.57 -7.23
N TYR A 903 -4.69 55.25 -7.07
CA TYR A 903 -4.28 54.58 -5.83
C TYR A 903 -3.02 55.19 -5.19
N LYS A 904 -1.95 55.42 -5.96
CA LYS A 904 -0.69 56.04 -5.47
C LYS A 904 -0.84 57.44 -4.88
N LYS A 905 -1.91 58.17 -5.23
CA LYS A 905 -2.17 59.52 -4.72
C LYS A 905 -3.19 59.53 -3.57
N CYS A 906 -3.69 58.37 -3.18
CA CYS A 906 -4.68 58.23 -2.11
C CYS A 906 -4.15 57.31 -1.01
N HIS A 907 -3.98 56.02 -1.29
CA HIS A 907 -3.60 54.99 -0.29
C HIS A 907 -2.28 54.28 -0.60
N GLY A 908 -1.58 54.67 -1.68
CA GLY A 908 -0.34 54.01 -2.12
C GLY A 908 0.95 54.74 -1.73
N THR A 909 1.13 55.02 -0.44
CA THR A 909 2.46 55.29 0.16
C THR A 909 3.26 54.01 0.24
#